data_AF-A0A955MUJ8-F1
#
_entry.id   AF-A0A955MUJ8-F1
#
_cell.length_a   1.000
_cell.length_b   1.000
_cell.length_c   1.000
_cell.angle_alpha   90.00
_cell.angle_beta   90.00
_cell.angle_gamma   90.00
#
_symmetry.space_group_name_H-M   'P 1'
#
loop_
_entity.id
_entity.type
_entity.pdbx_description
1 polymer ?
#
loop_
_entity_poly.entity_id
_entity_poly.type
_entity_poly.pdbx_seq_one_letter_code
_entity_poly.pdbx_strand_id
1 'polypeptide(L)'
;MQNRKAAYDPHYLFLFLSLSFVVCASVGAEDLDYWQIVLTYDSEELTLMEASEMGPMRKKVRTPGLLGAPGVIECRAEWIDESGDLLATTEAQIPVGRRVAETSSDHSTEFMPQAGVIVIRIPGPAHGTTPRSIRLVPTQAKKFGGIVREDHKAFRELGSQDLLIENLKRVGQTSKVEGPISATKVRDTGDDGNRFVLVFVGDGYTAGNLSSGDYDTDISNLLNSFETNNSWSVFFDGTNFYRVDVESNEEGADEERGPGEPSPPPVDTYFNTSFWTQGLERLLDSDTVGEMRAIMAADDLVGVGVWDQIVMVVNSDKYGGSGGDVVVTSVNPGAATAIMIHELGHSFVGLADEYTSPYPGYPPGDPEPNVDFDTFLPMIKWHVWIGRDTDLPTPDIPANDGVVGAFEGARYLETGIYRPMRDCLMRTVSNPNFCKICNEAHILEYMRSVELTDNVVPPAGSAHKIEPPGMNFGVVPLPIEGFEYEWSLGGQVLEEAVKPELQITQGDVTPDAQELKLVVSYPSPHVRQEVIEKTFVWYVQDSGADTFTPTPTRTHTPTFTLSPTQTFTSTETPTMTDTPTSTMVFTDTHTPTATATETSTQTSSPTLTETLTTTETASPSPTERLLEYDLNGDNTVNAVDLVMHLFNIESETSEVETVFDFSLDWQHERQGQ
;
A
#
# COMPACT_ATOMS: atom_id res chain seq x y z
N MET A 1 -7.42 53.52 3.85
CA MET A 1 -8.67 54.19 3.39
C MET A 1 -8.84 53.78 1.93
N GLN A 2 -9.84 53.05 1.46
CA GLN A 2 -11.27 53.00 1.80
C GLN A 2 -11.77 51.56 1.97
N ASN A 3 -12.76 51.42 2.86
CA ASN A 3 -13.53 50.22 3.18
C ASN A 3 -14.45 49.77 2.04
N ARG A 4 -14.64 48.45 1.91
CA ARG A 4 -15.99 47.85 1.84
C ARG A 4 -16.05 46.55 2.65
N LYS A 5 -17.04 46.52 3.54
CA LYS A 5 -17.44 45.43 4.42
C LYS A 5 -18.01 44.26 3.60
N ALA A 6 -17.67 43.03 3.97
CA ALA A 6 -18.53 41.87 3.76
C ALA A 6 -18.91 41.32 5.13
N ALA A 7 -20.20 41.13 5.34
CA ALA A 7 -20.80 40.64 6.57
C ALA A 7 -20.57 39.12 6.69
N TYR A 8 -20.20 38.65 7.88
CA TYR A 8 -20.17 37.24 8.23
C TYR A 8 -21.57 36.82 8.71
N ASP A 9 -22.12 35.79 8.06
CA ASP A 9 -23.37 35.11 8.40
C ASP A 9 -23.01 33.76 9.05
N PRO A 10 -23.39 33.48 10.30
CA PRO A 10 -22.95 32.29 11.02
C PRO A 10 -23.94 31.12 10.83
N HIS A 11 -24.08 30.61 9.60
CA HIS A 11 -24.90 29.42 9.35
C HIS A 11 -24.39 28.60 8.15
N TYR A 12 -23.17 28.06 8.18
CA TYR A 12 -22.78 26.90 7.36
C TYR A 12 -21.55 26.22 7.98
N LEU A 13 -21.77 25.28 8.90
CA LEU A 13 -20.77 24.27 9.25
C LEU A 13 -21.45 22.89 9.13
N PHE A 14 -21.52 22.42 7.90
CA PHE A 14 -21.80 21.03 7.55
C PHE A 14 -21.03 20.78 6.26
N LEU A 15 -19.90 20.07 6.32
CA LEU A 15 -19.56 18.94 5.46
C LEU A 15 -18.08 18.51 5.53
N PHE A 16 -17.94 17.19 5.59
CA PHE A 16 -16.89 16.31 5.04
C PHE A 16 -15.51 16.28 5.71
N LEU A 17 -15.35 15.31 6.62
CA LEU A 17 -14.17 14.44 6.64
C LEU A 17 -14.53 13.13 5.92
N SER A 18 -13.97 12.91 4.73
CA SER A 18 -13.81 11.56 4.16
C SER A 18 -12.40 11.12 4.52
N LEU A 19 -12.31 10.30 5.57
CA LEU A 19 -11.08 9.71 6.07
C LEU A 19 -11.01 8.31 5.47
N SER A 20 -10.28 8.15 4.36
CA SER A 20 -10.00 6.84 3.76
C SER A 20 -8.98 6.12 4.66
N PHE A 21 -9.46 5.53 5.74
CA PHE A 21 -8.70 4.54 6.51
C PHE A 21 -8.83 3.19 5.79
N VAL A 22 -7.81 2.82 5.02
CA VAL A 22 -7.57 1.40 4.72
C VAL A 22 -7.06 0.78 6.01
N VAL A 23 -7.99 0.31 6.83
CA VAL A 23 -7.70 -0.55 7.97
C VAL A 23 -7.18 -1.86 7.39
N CYS A 24 -5.87 -2.06 7.42
CA CYS A 24 -5.26 -3.37 7.21
C CYS A 24 -5.48 -4.20 8.49
N ALA A 25 -6.74 -4.48 8.81
CA ALA A 25 -7.06 -5.55 9.72
C ALA A 25 -6.77 -6.83 8.94
N SER A 26 -5.89 -7.68 9.46
CA SER A 26 -5.85 -9.09 9.10
C SER A 26 -7.12 -9.76 9.63
N VAL A 27 -8.27 -9.38 9.08
CA VAL A 27 -9.43 -10.24 8.98
C VAL A 27 -8.94 -11.36 8.08
N GLY A 28 -8.74 -12.56 8.62
CA GLY A 28 -8.28 -13.70 7.83
C GLY A 28 -9.11 -13.75 6.57
N ALA A 29 -8.44 -13.70 5.40
CA ALA A 29 -9.02 -13.58 4.07
C ALA A 29 -10.47 -14.05 4.05
N GLU A 30 -11.42 -13.15 4.29
CA GLU A 30 -12.75 -13.39 3.78
C GLU A 30 -12.53 -13.33 2.28
N ASP A 31 -12.89 -14.42 1.59
CA ASP A 31 -12.79 -14.60 0.15
C ASP A 31 -13.59 -13.49 -0.56
N LEU A 32 -13.04 -12.27 -0.58
CA LEU A 32 -13.56 -11.18 -1.38
C LEU A 32 -13.17 -11.52 -2.81
N ASP A 33 -14.19 -11.77 -3.63
CA ASP A 33 -13.99 -12.00 -5.05
C ASP A 33 -13.54 -10.69 -5.71
N TYR A 34 -12.25 -10.62 -6.05
CA TYR A 34 -11.67 -9.46 -6.72
C TYR A 34 -11.95 -9.50 -8.21
N TRP A 35 -12.09 -8.32 -8.79
CA TRP A 35 -12.24 -8.12 -10.22
C TRP A 35 -11.17 -7.16 -10.71
N GLN A 36 -10.61 -7.46 -11.88
CA GLN A 36 -9.80 -6.54 -12.66
C GLN A 36 -10.68 -5.84 -13.69
N ILE A 37 -10.54 -4.52 -13.76
CA ILE A 37 -11.22 -3.66 -14.72
C ILE A 37 -10.13 -2.94 -15.51
N VAL A 38 -10.19 -3.03 -16.84
CA VAL A 38 -9.30 -2.29 -17.74
C VAL A 38 -10.13 -1.26 -18.50
N LEU A 39 -9.74 0.00 -18.37
CA LEU A 39 -10.39 1.14 -19.02
C LEU A 39 -9.40 1.79 -19.99
N THR A 40 -9.92 2.28 -21.11
CA THR A 40 -9.21 3.29 -21.91
C THR A 40 -9.97 4.61 -21.84
N TYR A 41 -9.26 5.71 -21.97
CA TYR A 41 -9.88 7.02 -22.04
C TYR A 41 -9.25 7.89 -23.12
N ASP A 42 -10.04 8.83 -23.61
CA ASP A 42 -9.57 10.02 -24.31
C ASP A 42 -10.29 11.27 -23.74
N SER A 43 -10.20 12.42 -24.42
CA SER A 43 -10.85 13.65 -23.97
C SER A 43 -12.39 13.55 -23.93
N GLU A 44 -13.00 12.64 -24.68
CA GLU A 44 -14.45 12.54 -24.85
C GLU A 44 -15.07 11.33 -24.13
N GLU A 45 -14.44 10.15 -24.22
CA GLU A 45 -15.02 8.88 -23.78
C GLU A 45 -14.14 8.13 -22.76
N LEU A 46 -14.82 7.46 -21.82
CA LEU A 46 -14.25 6.39 -20.99
C LEU A 46 -14.81 5.06 -21.49
N THR A 47 -13.96 4.16 -21.96
CA THR A 47 -14.33 2.88 -22.55
C THR A 47 -13.86 1.72 -21.68
N LEU A 48 -14.76 0.78 -21.40
CA LEU A 48 -14.45 -0.49 -20.75
C LEU A 48 -13.88 -1.50 -21.75
N MET A 49 -12.66 -1.97 -21.47
CA MET A 49 -11.92 -2.92 -22.30
C MET A 49 -11.98 -4.33 -21.73
N GLU A 50 -11.93 -4.44 -20.40
CA GLU A 50 -12.03 -5.70 -19.67
C GLU A 50 -12.74 -5.48 -18.33
N ALA A 51 -13.56 -6.45 -17.92
CA ALA A 51 -14.03 -6.63 -16.56
C ALA A 51 -14.04 -8.12 -16.28
N SER A 52 -13.01 -8.59 -15.58
CA SER A 52 -12.75 -10.02 -15.40
C SER A 52 -12.57 -10.34 -13.93
N GLU A 53 -13.17 -11.44 -13.51
CA GLU A 53 -12.98 -11.97 -12.18
C GLU A 53 -11.55 -12.50 -12.00
N MET A 54 -10.94 -12.19 -10.86
CA MET A 54 -9.62 -12.66 -10.48
C MET A 54 -9.72 -14.00 -9.74
N GLY A 55 -8.70 -14.85 -9.93
CA GLY A 55 -8.55 -16.04 -9.10
C GLY A 55 -8.31 -15.68 -7.62
N PRO A 56 -8.43 -16.65 -6.70
CA PRO A 56 -8.16 -16.42 -5.29
C PRO A 56 -6.69 -16.03 -5.08
N MET A 57 -6.46 -14.91 -4.40
CA MET A 57 -5.14 -14.37 -4.10
C MET A 57 -4.93 -14.35 -2.58
N ARG A 58 -3.80 -14.88 -2.11
CA ARG A 58 -3.42 -14.80 -0.69
C ARG A 58 -2.62 -13.54 -0.39
N LYS A 59 -1.89 -13.03 -1.39
CA LYS A 59 -1.23 -11.73 -1.36
C LYS A 59 -2.23 -10.58 -1.41
N LYS A 60 -1.79 -9.40 -1.00
CA LYS A 60 -2.57 -8.17 -1.12
C LYS A 60 -2.78 -7.84 -2.59
N VAL A 61 -4.04 -7.74 -3.02
CA VAL A 61 -4.37 -7.29 -4.38
C VAL A 61 -4.09 -5.79 -4.51
N ARG A 62 -3.30 -5.42 -5.51
CA ARG A 62 -2.89 -4.04 -5.79
C ARG A 62 -3.44 -3.55 -7.12
N THR A 63 -3.88 -2.30 -7.14
CA THR A 63 -4.17 -1.59 -8.40
C THR A 63 -2.86 -0.99 -8.93
N PRO A 64 -2.39 -1.38 -10.13
CA PRO A 64 -1.22 -0.78 -10.77
C PRO A 64 -1.35 0.74 -10.89
N GLY A 65 -0.23 1.47 -10.76
CA GLY A 65 -0.22 2.93 -10.91
C GLY A 65 -0.83 3.74 -9.77
N LEU A 66 -1.56 3.10 -8.84
CA LEU A 66 -2.21 3.80 -7.73
C LEU A 66 -1.20 4.39 -6.74
N LEU A 67 -0.16 3.63 -6.40
CA LEU A 67 0.91 4.13 -5.55
C LEU A 67 1.82 5.05 -6.38
N GLY A 68 1.93 6.31 -5.98
CA GLY A 68 2.68 7.32 -6.73
C GLY A 68 1.87 8.03 -7.82
N ALA A 69 0.55 7.77 -7.92
CA ALA A 69 -0.33 8.50 -8.82
C ALA A 69 -0.31 10.01 -8.51
N PRO A 70 -0.12 10.89 -9.52
CA PRO A 70 -0.21 12.35 -9.35
C PRO A 70 -1.55 12.82 -8.77
N GLY A 71 -2.62 12.08 -9.07
CA GLY A 71 -3.92 12.26 -8.44
C GLY A 71 -4.71 10.97 -8.42
N VAL A 72 -5.76 10.95 -7.60
CA VAL A 72 -6.67 9.82 -7.45
C VAL A 72 -8.11 10.31 -7.47
N ILE A 73 -8.96 9.66 -8.26
CA ILE A 73 -10.41 9.86 -8.20
C ILE A 73 -11.01 8.79 -7.30
N GLU A 74 -11.56 9.23 -6.17
CA GLU A 74 -12.37 8.41 -5.28
C GLU A 74 -13.77 8.21 -5.87
N CYS A 75 -14.18 6.95 -6.05
CA CYS A 75 -15.48 6.59 -6.58
C CYS A 75 -16.03 5.30 -5.95
N ARG A 76 -17.32 5.06 -6.15
CA ARG A 76 -17.96 3.77 -5.90
C ARG A 76 -18.17 3.07 -7.23
N ALA A 77 -17.77 1.81 -7.32
CA ALA A 77 -18.15 0.95 -8.43
C ALA A 77 -19.46 0.24 -8.10
N GLU A 78 -20.51 0.59 -8.83
CA GLU A 78 -21.83 -0.04 -8.78
C GLU A 78 -21.90 -1.13 -9.85
N TRP A 79 -22.02 -2.39 -9.43
CA TRP A 79 -22.13 -3.56 -10.31
C TRP A 79 -23.60 -3.88 -10.56
N ILE A 80 -24.01 -3.92 -11.83
CA ILE A 80 -25.43 -3.95 -12.22
C ILE A 80 -25.71 -5.17 -13.07
N ASP A 81 -26.82 -5.88 -12.80
CA ASP A 81 -27.23 -7.08 -13.54
C ASP A 81 -28.05 -6.77 -14.81
N GLU A 82 -28.56 -7.82 -15.47
CA GLU A 82 -29.39 -7.67 -16.67
C GLU A 82 -30.73 -6.95 -16.44
N SER A 83 -31.28 -7.05 -15.23
CA SER A 83 -32.54 -6.43 -14.82
C SER A 83 -32.39 -4.96 -14.45
N GLY A 84 -31.15 -4.49 -14.26
CA GLY A 84 -30.82 -3.16 -13.78
C GLY A 84 -30.71 -3.07 -12.25
N ASP A 85 -30.69 -4.21 -11.56
CA ASP A 85 -30.55 -4.29 -10.11
C ASP A 85 -29.07 -4.28 -9.71
N LEU A 86 -28.79 -3.70 -8.54
CA LEU A 86 -27.43 -3.62 -7.98
C LEU A 86 -27.03 -4.97 -7.39
N LEU A 87 -25.96 -5.55 -7.91
CA LEU A 87 -25.34 -6.78 -7.41
C LEU A 87 -24.40 -6.52 -6.24
N ALA A 88 -23.58 -5.48 -6.36
CA ALA A 88 -22.59 -5.09 -5.36
C ALA A 88 -22.25 -3.60 -5.50
N THR A 89 -21.77 -3.00 -4.42
CA THR A 89 -21.11 -1.69 -4.45
C THR A 89 -19.82 -1.77 -3.66
N THR A 90 -18.75 -1.30 -4.26
CA THR A 90 -17.43 -1.26 -3.64
C THR A 90 -16.83 0.13 -3.78
N GLU A 91 -15.98 0.52 -2.84
CA GLU A 91 -15.14 1.71 -2.99
C GLU A 91 -14.02 1.39 -4.01
N ALA A 92 -13.70 2.36 -4.84
CA ALA A 92 -12.75 2.23 -5.93
C ALA A 92 -11.94 3.52 -6.09
N GLN A 93 -10.64 3.34 -6.31
CA GLN A 93 -9.71 4.42 -6.58
C GLN A 93 -9.24 4.33 -8.02
N ILE A 94 -9.45 5.41 -8.78
CA ILE A 94 -8.96 5.51 -10.16
C ILE A 94 -7.66 6.34 -10.11
N PRO A 95 -6.50 5.73 -10.35
CA PRO A 95 -5.28 6.50 -10.52
C PRO A 95 -5.43 7.40 -11.74
N VAL A 96 -5.13 8.68 -11.57
CA VAL A 96 -5.19 9.65 -12.65
C VAL A 96 -3.87 10.39 -12.77
N GLY A 97 -3.41 10.41 -14.02
CA GLY A 97 -2.20 11.09 -14.42
C GLY A 97 -1.01 10.18 -14.57
N ARG A 98 -0.15 10.55 -15.52
CA ARG A 98 1.24 10.12 -15.56
C ARG A 98 2.09 11.29 -15.13
N ARG A 99 3.36 11.06 -14.85
CA ARG A 99 4.33 12.15 -14.91
C ARG A 99 4.27 12.68 -16.35
N VAL A 100 3.74 13.89 -16.54
CA VAL A 100 3.66 14.55 -17.86
C VAL A 100 4.28 15.93 -17.80
N ALA A 101 5.27 16.20 -18.64
CA ALA A 101 5.70 17.54 -18.97
C ALA A 101 4.77 18.13 -20.04
N GLU A 102 3.94 19.12 -19.69
CA GLU A 102 3.17 19.85 -20.70
C GLU A 102 4.09 20.72 -21.55
N THR A 103 3.95 20.62 -22.88
CA THR A 103 4.71 21.39 -23.88
C THR A 103 4.01 22.71 -24.26
N SER A 104 3.00 23.15 -23.52
CA SER A 104 2.23 24.37 -23.84
C SER A 104 2.39 25.46 -22.78
N SER A 105 2.37 26.71 -23.21
CA SER A 105 2.59 27.90 -22.38
C SER A 105 1.44 28.26 -21.43
N ASP A 106 0.40 27.43 -21.34
CA ASP A 106 -0.64 27.58 -20.34
C ASP A 106 -0.24 26.82 -19.09
N HIS A 107 -0.14 27.55 -17.98
CA HIS A 107 0.20 27.04 -16.66
C HIS A 107 -0.97 26.25 -16.03
N SER A 108 -1.57 25.31 -16.76
CA SER A 108 -2.55 24.38 -16.23
C SER A 108 -1.85 23.36 -15.33
N THR A 109 -2.31 23.24 -14.08
CA THR A 109 -1.85 22.26 -13.09
C THR A 109 -2.44 20.87 -13.38
N GLU A 110 -2.51 20.44 -14.64
CA GLU A 110 -3.26 19.26 -15.05
C GLU A 110 -2.31 18.08 -15.29
N PHE A 111 -2.54 16.94 -14.61
CA PHE A 111 -1.60 15.80 -14.60
C PHE A 111 -1.98 14.65 -15.55
N MET A 112 -3.10 14.77 -16.26
CA MET A 112 -3.67 13.69 -17.05
C MET A 112 -3.25 13.78 -18.53
N PRO A 113 -2.67 12.72 -19.14
CA PRO A 113 -2.48 12.63 -20.59
C PRO A 113 -3.78 12.80 -21.38
N GLN A 114 -3.73 13.12 -22.67
CA GLN A 114 -4.94 13.23 -23.52
C GLN A 114 -5.69 11.90 -23.70
N ALA A 115 -4.97 10.79 -23.63
CA ALA A 115 -5.51 9.44 -23.69
C ALA A 115 -4.63 8.49 -22.89
N GLY A 116 -5.18 7.37 -22.43
CA GLY A 116 -4.44 6.39 -21.64
C GLY A 116 -5.23 5.14 -21.30
N VAL A 117 -4.55 4.21 -20.65
CA VAL A 117 -5.13 2.98 -20.09
C VAL A 117 -5.14 3.11 -18.57
N ILE A 118 -6.12 2.49 -17.92
CA ILE A 118 -6.21 2.41 -16.46
C ILE A 118 -6.60 0.99 -16.11
N VAL A 119 -5.83 0.36 -15.22
CA VAL A 119 -6.21 -0.90 -14.58
C VAL A 119 -6.71 -0.59 -13.18
N ILE A 120 -7.82 -1.20 -12.76
CA ILE A 120 -8.38 -1.08 -11.42
C ILE A 120 -8.65 -2.50 -10.90
N ARG A 121 -8.22 -2.80 -9.67
CA ARG A 121 -8.52 -4.07 -9.01
C ARG A 121 -9.29 -3.82 -7.73
N ILE A 122 -10.52 -4.30 -7.67
CA ILE A 122 -11.48 -4.00 -6.59
C ILE A 122 -12.32 -5.23 -6.25
N PRO A 123 -12.80 -5.36 -5.01
CA PRO A 123 -13.81 -6.35 -4.65
C PRO A 123 -15.07 -6.18 -5.51
N GLY A 124 -15.67 -7.28 -5.97
CA GLY A 124 -16.84 -7.25 -6.83
C GLY A 124 -17.96 -8.17 -6.36
N PRO A 125 -18.92 -8.47 -7.25
CA PRO A 125 -19.95 -9.48 -7.02
C PRO A 125 -19.34 -10.85 -6.75
N ALA A 126 -20.06 -11.67 -6.00
CA ALA A 126 -19.62 -13.01 -5.62
C ALA A 126 -19.33 -13.90 -6.84
N HIS A 127 -18.42 -14.87 -6.67
CA HIS A 127 -17.93 -15.75 -7.72
C HIS A 127 -19.04 -16.39 -8.55
N GLY A 128 -18.87 -16.34 -9.87
CA GLY A 128 -19.85 -16.85 -10.83
C GLY A 128 -21.09 -15.97 -11.04
N THR A 129 -21.19 -14.81 -10.38
CA THR A 129 -22.18 -13.79 -10.75
C THR A 129 -21.76 -13.14 -12.06
N THR A 130 -22.69 -12.92 -12.99
CA THR A 130 -22.41 -12.28 -14.28
C THR A 130 -22.98 -10.85 -14.28
N PRO A 131 -22.19 -9.84 -13.86
CA PRO A 131 -22.62 -8.46 -14.00
C PRO A 131 -22.79 -8.10 -15.48
N ARG A 132 -23.81 -7.30 -15.78
CA ARG A 132 -24.02 -6.74 -17.12
C ARG A 132 -23.18 -5.49 -17.34
N SER A 133 -23.03 -4.68 -16.29
CA SER A 133 -22.35 -3.39 -16.41
C SER A 133 -21.78 -2.91 -15.08
N ILE A 134 -20.88 -1.94 -15.18
CA ILE A 134 -20.26 -1.26 -14.04
C ILE A 134 -20.51 0.24 -14.20
N ARG A 135 -20.95 0.91 -13.14
CA ARG A 135 -21.03 2.37 -13.08
C ARG A 135 -20.06 2.89 -12.03
N LEU A 136 -19.12 3.76 -12.45
CA LEU A 136 -18.17 4.40 -11.55
C LEU A 136 -18.73 5.76 -11.11
N VAL A 137 -19.12 5.88 -9.84
CA VAL A 137 -19.80 7.06 -9.29
C VAL A 137 -18.86 7.80 -8.34
N PRO A 138 -18.42 9.04 -8.63
CA PRO A 138 -17.52 9.79 -7.74
C PRO A 138 -18.12 9.98 -6.34
N THR A 139 -17.32 9.75 -5.29
CA THR A 139 -17.77 9.93 -3.89
C THR A 139 -17.61 11.37 -3.40
N GLN A 140 -16.68 12.12 -3.98
CA GLN A 140 -16.50 13.54 -3.71
C GLN A 140 -17.22 14.41 -4.75
N ALA A 141 -17.77 15.55 -4.30
CA ALA A 141 -18.53 16.46 -5.16
C ALA A 141 -17.64 17.10 -6.24
N LYS A 142 -17.66 16.56 -7.47
CA LYS A 142 -17.11 17.09 -8.75
C LYS A 142 -16.12 18.27 -8.64
N LYS A 143 -15.04 18.11 -7.89
CA LYS A 143 -13.92 19.05 -7.85
C LYS A 143 -12.67 18.30 -8.27
N PHE A 144 -12.58 18.02 -9.56
CA PHE A 144 -11.38 17.47 -10.17
C PHE A 144 -10.32 18.54 -10.50
N GLY A 145 -10.47 19.75 -9.93
CA GLY A 145 -9.64 20.91 -10.29
C GLY A 145 -8.18 20.63 -10.01
N GLY A 146 -7.35 20.75 -11.05
CA GLY A 146 -5.91 20.48 -10.98
C GLY A 146 -5.54 18.99 -10.93
N ILE A 147 -6.47 18.08 -11.23
CA ILE A 147 -6.18 16.63 -11.33
C ILE A 147 -6.60 16.11 -12.71
N VAL A 148 -7.81 16.46 -13.13
CA VAL A 148 -8.36 16.10 -14.46
C VAL A 148 -8.35 17.33 -15.33
N ARG A 149 -8.00 17.14 -16.61
CA ARG A 149 -8.00 18.23 -17.59
C ARG A 149 -9.38 18.87 -17.79
N GLU A 150 -9.42 20.18 -18.00
CA GLU A 150 -10.65 20.92 -18.33
C GLU A 150 -11.26 20.53 -19.68
N ASP A 151 -10.58 19.78 -20.53
CA ASP A 151 -11.11 19.22 -21.78
C ASP A 151 -11.55 17.76 -21.64
N HIS A 152 -11.17 17.05 -20.57
CA HIS A 152 -11.55 15.65 -20.33
C HIS A 152 -12.98 15.50 -19.85
N LYS A 153 -13.91 15.38 -20.80
CA LYS A 153 -15.34 15.15 -20.56
C LYS A 153 -15.58 13.77 -19.93
N ALA A 154 -14.84 12.75 -20.38
CA ALA A 154 -14.93 11.37 -19.90
C ALA A 154 -15.00 11.25 -18.36
N PHE A 155 -14.11 11.95 -17.66
CA PHE A 155 -14.03 11.93 -16.20
C PHE A 155 -14.99 12.91 -15.51
N ARG A 156 -15.36 14.02 -16.16
CA ARG A 156 -16.35 14.97 -15.60
C ARG A 156 -17.78 14.44 -15.63
N GLU A 157 -18.03 13.49 -16.52
CA GLU A 157 -19.29 12.76 -16.66
C GLU A 157 -19.25 11.38 -15.98
N LEU A 158 -18.24 11.07 -15.15
CA LEU A 158 -18.22 9.84 -14.37
C LEU A 158 -19.54 9.67 -13.59
N GLY A 159 -20.12 8.47 -13.67
CA GLY A 159 -21.39 8.12 -13.04
C GLY A 159 -22.62 8.46 -13.87
N SER A 160 -22.49 9.10 -15.04
CA SER A 160 -23.64 9.37 -15.92
C SER A 160 -23.99 8.24 -16.88
N GLN A 161 -23.14 7.22 -16.98
CA GLN A 161 -23.33 6.09 -17.89
C GLN A 161 -22.87 4.77 -17.28
N ASP A 162 -23.50 3.69 -17.73
CA ASP A 162 -23.13 2.32 -17.40
C ASP A 162 -22.12 1.82 -18.43
N LEU A 163 -21.01 1.28 -17.96
CA LEU A 163 -20.00 0.63 -18.79
C LEU A 163 -20.41 -0.83 -19.01
N LEU A 164 -20.86 -1.14 -20.23
CA LEU A 164 -21.41 -2.46 -20.57
C LEU A 164 -20.31 -3.51 -20.74
N ILE A 165 -20.39 -4.61 -19.97
CA ILE A 165 -19.47 -5.75 -20.03
C ILE A 165 -19.74 -6.61 -21.27
N GLU A 166 -20.96 -6.62 -21.82
CA GLU A 166 -21.30 -7.34 -23.05
C GLU A 166 -20.73 -6.71 -24.33
N ASN A 167 -20.30 -5.44 -24.25
CA ASN A 167 -19.79 -4.65 -25.38
C ASN A 167 -18.33 -4.25 -25.19
N LEU A 168 -17.48 -5.16 -24.69
CA LEU A 168 -16.05 -4.90 -24.59
C LEU A 168 -15.51 -4.52 -25.98
N LYS A 169 -15.03 -3.28 -26.12
CA LYS A 169 -14.33 -2.88 -27.33
C LYS A 169 -12.99 -3.60 -27.31
N ARG A 170 -12.83 -4.66 -28.10
CA ARG A 170 -11.48 -5.18 -28.39
C ARG A 170 -10.80 -4.17 -29.30
N VAL A 171 -9.53 -3.84 -29.02
CA VAL A 171 -8.78 -2.94 -29.88
C VAL A 171 -8.77 -3.48 -31.30
N GLY A 172 -9.15 -2.61 -32.24
CA GLY A 172 -8.93 -2.86 -33.65
C GLY A 172 -7.44 -3.11 -33.85
N GLN A 173 -7.10 -4.25 -34.45
CA GLN A 173 -5.74 -4.63 -34.82
C GLN A 173 -5.05 -3.49 -35.61
N THR A 174 -4.32 -2.61 -34.93
CA THR A 174 -3.38 -1.69 -35.60
C THR A 174 -1.97 -2.30 -35.68
N SER A 175 -1.70 -3.36 -34.91
CA SER A 175 -0.57 -4.25 -35.13
C SER A 175 -0.84 -5.08 -36.38
N LYS A 176 0.12 -5.11 -37.30
CA LYS A 176 0.08 -6.02 -38.46
C LYS A 176 0.50 -7.46 -38.11
N VAL A 177 1.01 -7.69 -36.89
CA VAL A 177 1.46 -9.01 -36.39
C VAL A 177 0.49 -9.52 -35.33
N GLU A 178 0.08 -10.78 -35.48
CA GLU A 178 -0.70 -11.47 -34.46
C GLU A 178 0.21 -11.84 -33.28
N GLY A 179 -0.18 -11.46 -32.07
CA GLY A 179 0.58 -11.71 -30.83
C GLY A 179 -0.32 -11.44 -29.62
N PRO A 180 0.12 -11.72 -28.39
CA PRO A 180 1.43 -12.26 -27.97
C PRO A 180 1.61 -13.76 -28.33
N ILE A 181 2.83 -14.27 -28.28
CA ILE A 181 3.17 -15.63 -28.74
C ILE A 181 3.05 -16.66 -27.61
N SER A 182 3.78 -16.44 -26.52
CA SER A 182 3.85 -17.38 -25.39
C SER A 182 4.41 -16.72 -24.14
N ALA A 183 4.03 -17.23 -22.97
CA ALA A 183 4.67 -16.89 -21.70
C ALA A 183 5.52 -18.06 -21.19
N THR A 184 6.68 -17.73 -20.62
CA THR A 184 7.56 -18.65 -19.90
C THR A 184 7.77 -18.12 -18.49
N LYS A 185 7.47 -18.92 -17.46
CA LYS A 185 7.85 -18.62 -16.07
C LYS A 185 9.36 -18.87 -15.93
N VAL A 186 10.15 -17.82 -16.15
CA VAL A 186 11.63 -17.91 -16.17
C VAL A 186 12.23 -18.09 -14.77
N ARG A 187 11.47 -17.73 -13.73
CA ARG A 187 11.79 -18.05 -12.34
C ARG A 187 10.52 -18.32 -11.54
N ASP A 188 10.53 -19.45 -10.86
CA ASP A 188 9.43 -19.93 -10.02
C ASP A 188 9.92 -20.15 -8.59
N THR A 189 9.41 -19.35 -7.68
CA THR A 189 9.70 -19.36 -6.24
C THR A 189 8.50 -19.88 -5.43
N GLY A 190 7.39 -20.26 -6.09
CA GLY A 190 6.17 -20.74 -5.44
C GLY A 190 4.89 -20.26 -6.13
N ASP A 191 3.76 -20.46 -5.45
CA ASP A 191 2.44 -20.10 -5.97
C ASP A 191 2.33 -18.59 -6.23
N ASP A 192 1.86 -18.21 -7.42
CA ASP A 192 1.69 -16.81 -7.82
C ASP A 192 0.68 -16.08 -6.91
N GLY A 193 -0.24 -16.83 -6.29
CA GLY A 193 -1.18 -16.32 -5.30
C GLY A 193 -0.52 -15.75 -4.03
N ASN A 194 0.76 -16.06 -3.77
CA ASN A 194 1.53 -15.52 -2.64
C ASN A 194 2.97 -15.09 -3.01
N ARG A 195 3.20 -14.68 -4.25
CA ARG A 195 4.48 -14.11 -4.71
C ARG A 195 4.23 -12.78 -5.37
N PHE A 196 5.21 -11.89 -5.29
CA PHE A 196 5.23 -10.79 -6.25
C PHE A 196 5.46 -11.39 -7.65
N VAL A 197 4.69 -10.97 -8.64
CA VAL A 197 4.74 -11.51 -10.00
C VAL A 197 5.08 -10.38 -10.96
N LEU A 198 6.27 -10.46 -11.55
CA LEU A 198 6.76 -9.47 -12.51
C LEU A 198 6.78 -10.07 -13.92
N VAL A 199 6.11 -9.40 -14.85
CA VAL A 199 5.94 -9.86 -16.24
C VAL A 199 6.76 -8.99 -17.17
N PHE A 200 7.70 -9.59 -17.90
CA PHE A 200 8.47 -8.94 -18.95
C PHE A 200 7.81 -9.13 -20.32
N VAL A 201 7.56 -8.04 -21.04
CA VAL A 201 7.12 -8.07 -22.45
C VAL A 201 8.18 -7.38 -23.32
N GLY A 202 8.51 -7.95 -24.49
CA GLY A 202 9.56 -7.40 -25.36
C GLY A 202 9.01 -6.54 -26.49
N ASP A 203 9.58 -5.35 -26.74
CA ASP A 203 9.32 -4.55 -27.94
C ASP A 203 10.58 -4.41 -28.80
N GLY A 204 10.40 -4.33 -30.13
CA GLY A 204 11.52 -4.23 -31.06
C GLY A 204 12.32 -5.53 -31.22
N TYR A 205 11.79 -6.67 -30.78
CA TYR A 205 12.37 -7.99 -31.03
C TYR A 205 11.67 -8.66 -32.21
N THR A 206 12.39 -8.88 -33.30
CA THR A 206 11.86 -9.58 -34.48
C THR A 206 11.79 -11.08 -34.25
N ALA A 207 11.09 -11.82 -35.12
CA ALA A 207 11.15 -13.29 -35.13
C ALA A 207 12.60 -13.82 -35.19
N GLY A 208 13.50 -13.08 -35.87
CA GLY A 208 14.93 -13.36 -35.88
C GLY A 208 15.52 -13.35 -34.47
N ASN A 209 15.35 -12.23 -33.75
CA ASN A 209 15.87 -12.05 -32.39
C ASN A 209 15.29 -13.04 -31.38
N LEU A 210 13.98 -13.35 -31.49
CA LEU A 210 13.34 -14.36 -30.65
C LEU A 210 13.92 -15.74 -30.92
N SER A 211 14.11 -16.10 -32.19
CA SER A 211 14.63 -17.42 -32.58
C SER A 211 16.12 -17.61 -32.26
N SER A 212 16.91 -16.54 -32.24
CA SER A 212 18.33 -16.57 -31.85
C SER A 212 18.52 -16.56 -30.33
N GLY A 213 17.48 -16.21 -29.56
CA GLY A 213 17.53 -16.12 -28.10
C GLY A 213 18.03 -14.77 -27.57
N ASP A 214 17.96 -13.71 -28.36
CA ASP A 214 18.44 -12.37 -27.96
C ASP A 214 17.59 -11.85 -26.79
N TYR A 215 16.25 -11.91 -26.92
CA TYR A 215 15.34 -11.47 -25.84
C TYR A 215 15.50 -12.30 -24.57
N ASP A 216 15.67 -13.63 -24.68
CA ASP A 216 15.95 -14.50 -23.54
C ASP A 216 17.26 -14.13 -22.84
N THR A 217 18.28 -13.77 -23.62
CA THR A 217 19.57 -13.31 -23.11
C THR A 217 19.43 -11.99 -22.36
N ASP A 218 18.65 -11.04 -22.89
CA ASP A 218 18.41 -9.76 -22.26
C ASP A 218 17.66 -9.91 -20.93
N ILE A 219 16.61 -10.74 -20.89
CA ILE A 219 15.90 -11.05 -19.64
C ILE A 219 16.85 -11.73 -18.64
N SER A 220 17.65 -12.70 -19.08
CA SER A 220 18.63 -13.36 -18.21
C SER A 220 19.65 -12.36 -17.64
N ASN A 221 20.11 -11.39 -18.42
CA ASN A 221 21.04 -10.35 -17.97
C ASN A 221 20.38 -9.41 -16.94
N LEU A 222 19.14 -9.01 -17.16
CA LEU A 222 18.37 -8.20 -16.21
C LEU A 222 18.20 -8.96 -14.87
N LEU A 223 17.81 -10.24 -14.92
CA LEU A 223 17.63 -11.09 -13.75
C LEU A 223 18.93 -11.35 -12.97
N ASN A 224 20.03 -11.67 -13.66
CA ASN A 224 21.34 -11.85 -13.01
C ASN A 224 21.81 -10.59 -12.26
N SER A 225 21.40 -9.42 -12.76
CA SER A 225 21.75 -8.15 -12.14
C SER A 225 20.88 -7.82 -10.92
N PHE A 226 19.67 -8.38 -10.81
CA PHE A 226 18.89 -8.36 -9.55
C PHE A 226 19.57 -9.20 -8.46
N GLU A 227 20.05 -10.40 -8.80
CA GLU A 227 20.71 -11.31 -7.84
C GLU A 227 22.00 -10.71 -7.27
N THR A 228 22.75 -9.98 -8.09
CA THR A 228 24.09 -9.46 -7.73
C THR A 228 24.08 -8.03 -7.16
N ASN A 229 22.96 -7.32 -7.22
CA ASN A 229 22.82 -5.95 -6.71
C ASN A 229 22.06 -5.93 -5.37
N ASN A 230 22.80 -5.56 -4.31
CA ASN A 230 22.60 -5.97 -2.91
C ASN A 230 21.34 -5.40 -2.19
N SER A 231 20.42 -4.77 -2.93
CA SER A 231 19.20 -4.14 -2.42
C SER A 231 17.94 -4.96 -2.71
N TRP A 232 18.00 -5.87 -3.69
CA TRP A 232 16.83 -6.58 -4.22
C TRP A 232 16.88 -8.11 -4.02
N SER A 233 17.86 -8.64 -3.29
CA SER A 233 17.96 -10.08 -3.04
C SER A 233 16.72 -10.66 -2.35
N VAL A 234 16.20 -9.94 -1.35
CA VAL A 234 14.93 -10.27 -0.66
C VAL A 234 13.77 -10.35 -1.65
N PHE A 235 13.71 -9.40 -2.58
CA PHE A 235 12.70 -9.37 -3.63
C PHE A 235 12.89 -10.53 -4.61
N PHE A 236 14.13 -10.81 -5.02
CA PHE A 236 14.45 -11.86 -5.99
C PHE A 236 14.08 -13.27 -5.49
N ASP A 237 14.20 -13.53 -4.19
CA ASP A 237 13.92 -14.83 -3.59
C ASP A 237 12.42 -15.11 -3.41
N GLY A 238 11.58 -14.08 -3.29
CA GLY A 238 10.13 -14.22 -3.19
C GLY A 238 9.34 -13.65 -4.38
N THR A 239 9.98 -13.49 -5.55
CA THR A 239 9.34 -13.00 -6.77
C THR A 239 9.34 -14.06 -7.85
N ASN A 240 8.21 -14.19 -8.53
CA ASN A 240 8.08 -14.95 -9.76
C ASN A 240 8.25 -14.03 -10.97
N PHE A 241 8.99 -14.50 -11.97
CA PHE A 241 9.28 -13.74 -13.16
C PHE A 241 8.76 -14.49 -14.38
N TYR A 242 7.98 -13.79 -15.20
CA TYR A 242 7.48 -14.29 -16.47
C TYR A 242 8.12 -13.51 -17.62
N ARG A 243 8.52 -14.22 -18.67
CA ARG A 243 8.89 -13.65 -19.96
C ARG A 243 7.76 -13.93 -20.95
N VAL A 244 7.22 -12.89 -21.55
CA VAL A 244 6.22 -12.96 -22.62
C VAL A 244 6.88 -12.61 -23.94
N ASP A 245 6.89 -13.57 -24.86
CA ASP A 245 7.48 -13.43 -26.18
C ASP A 245 6.47 -12.77 -27.13
N VAL A 246 6.93 -11.68 -27.76
CA VAL A 246 6.14 -10.86 -28.68
C VAL A 246 7.01 -10.51 -29.88
N GLU A 247 6.49 -10.71 -31.09
CA GLU A 247 7.19 -10.37 -32.32
C GLU A 247 6.86 -8.95 -32.78
N SER A 248 7.91 -8.15 -33.01
CA SER A 248 7.86 -6.87 -33.72
C SER A 248 8.27 -7.05 -35.19
N ASN A 249 7.74 -6.22 -36.10
CA ASN A 249 8.14 -6.28 -37.51
C ASN A 249 9.56 -5.74 -37.73
N GLU A 250 9.95 -4.73 -36.96
CA GLU A 250 11.24 -4.07 -37.03
C GLU A 250 11.94 -4.05 -35.66
N GLU A 251 13.27 -3.95 -35.68
CA GLU A 251 14.08 -3.81 -34.47
C GLU A 251 14.09 -2.35 -33.98
N GLY A 252 14.21 -2.15 -32.66
CA GLY A 252 14.39 -0.82 -32.07
C GLY A 252 13.13 -0.21 -31.48
N ALA A 253 13.10 1.11 -31.48
CA ALA A 253 11.99 1.97 -31.08
C ALA A 253 12.07 3.28 -31.88
N ASP A 254 10.98 4.03 -31.91
CA ASP A 254 10.95 5.32 -32.58
C ASP A 254 11.91 6.32 -31.91
N GLU A 255 12.53 7.18 -32.70
CA GLU A 255 13.39 8.27 -32.22
C GLU A 255 12.92 9.61 -32.75
N GLU A 256 11.70 10.04 -32.38
CA GLU A 256 11.19 11.36 -32.79
C GLU A 256 12.07 12.48 -32.23
N ARG A 257 12.95 13.06 -33.04
CA ARG A 257 13.90 14.06 -32.51
C ARG A 257 13.19 15.35 -32.13
N GLY A 258 13.80 16.08 -31.19
CA GLY A 258 13.27 17.36 -30.71
C GLY A 258 13.06 18.42 -31.81
N PRO A 259 12.33 19.50 -31.51
CA PRO A 259 11.92 20.50 -32.50
C PRO A 259 13.08 21.06 -33.34
N GLY A 260 12.98 20.91 -34.67
CA GLY A 260 13.95 21.45 -35.63
C GLY A 260 15.00 20.45 -36.11
N GLU A 261 15.03 19.23 -35.58
CA GLU A 261 15.82 18.12 -36.12
C GLU A 261 14.97 17.19 -36.99
N PRO A 262 15.50 16.69 -38.11
CA PRO A 262 14.80 15.68 -38.90
C PRO A 262 14.77 14.36 -38.13
N SER A 263 13.58 13.89 -37.77
CA SER A 263 13.38 12.56 -37.21
C SER A 263 13.68 11.47 -38.26
N PRO A 264 14.28 10.34 -37.85
CA PRO A 264 14.29 9.14 -38.68
C PRO A 264 12.84 8.68 -38.96
N PRO A 265 12.63 7.86 -40.00
CA PRO A 265 11.34 7.18 -40.18
C PRO A 265 11.00 6.36 -38.94
N PRO A 266 9.71 6.30 -38.54
CA PRO A 266 9.28 5.43 -37.44
C PRO A 266 9.48 3.95 -37.80
N VAL A 267 9.67 3.13 -36.78
CA VAL A 267 9.83 1.68 -36.83
C VAL A 267 8.52 0.97 -36.45
N ASP A 268 8.14 -0.08 -37.18
CA ASP A 268 6.93 -0.87 -36.95
C ASP A 268 7.16 -1.91 -35.83
N THR A 269 7.05 -1.48 -34.57
CA THR A 269 7.13 -2.35 -33.39
C THR A 269 5.75 -2.73 -32.85
N TYR A 270 5.68 -3.81 -32.06
CA TYR A 270 4.39 -4.34 -31.60
C TYR A 270 3.71 -3.43 -30.59
N PHE A 271 4.48 -2.83 -29.68
CA PHE A 271 4.00 -1.92 -28.64
C PHE A 271 4.18 -0.44 -28.99
N ASN A 272 4.68 -0.11 -30.19
CA ASN A 272 4.83 1.26 -30.68
C ASN A 272 5.58 2.17 -29.68
N THR A 273 6.75 1.71 -29.23
CA THR A 273 7.59 2.47 -28.29
C THR A 273 8.36 3.58 -28.98
N SER A 274 8.56 4.70 -28.27
CA SER A 274 9.25 5.88 -28.79
C SER A 274 10.08 6.56 -27.70
N PHE A 275 11.27 7.04 -28.07
CA PHE A 275 12.03 8.01 -27.30
C PHE A 275 11.48 9.43 -27.51
N TRP A 276 11.99 10.41 -26.77
CA TRP A 276 11.58 11.82 -26.87
C TRP A 276 10.10 12.06 -26.57
N THR A 277 9.47 11.13 -25.86
CA THR A 277 8.10 11.34 -25.41
C THR A 277 8.07 12.57 -24.50
N GLN A 278 7.02 13.38 -24.65
CA GLN A 278 6.87 14.66 -23.95
C GLN A 278 8.04 15.66 -24.18
N GLY A 279 8.83 15.49 -25.25
CA GLY A 279 9.96 16.36 -25.56
C GLY A 279 11.22 16.08 -24.73
N LEU A 280 11.27 14.98 -23.97
CA LEU A 280 12.41 14.58 -23.16
C LEU A 280 13.16 13.42 -23.82
N GLU A 281 14.38 13.63 -24.31
CA GLU A 281 15.14 12.65 -25.11
C GLU A 281 15.19 11.23 -24.50
N ARG A 282 15.41 11.16 -23.18
CA ARG A 282 15.58 9.91 -22.45
C ARG A 282 14.27 9.25 -22.03
N LEU A 283 13.14 9.94 -22.19
CA LEU A 283 11.85 9.38 -21.86
C LEU A 283 11.44 8.42 -22.97
N LEU A 284 11.39 7.14 -22.64
CA LEU A 284 11.03 6.04 -23.51
C LEU A 284 9.72 5.47 -23.00
N ASP A 285 8.69 5.48 -23.83
CA ASP A 285 7.35 5.01 -23.47
C ASP A 285 6.64 4.42 -24.69
N SER A 286 5.57 3.65 -24.45
CA SER A 286 4.62 3.20 -25.46
C SER A 286 3.45 4.18 -25.60
N ASP A 287 2.73 4.11 -26.71
CA ASP A 287 1.42 4.78 -26.80
C ASP A 287 0.33 4.03 -26.01
N THR A 288 -0.85 4.62 -25.91
CA THR A 288 -2.01 4.01 -25.22
C THR A 288 -2.38 2.62 -25.76
N VAL A 289 -2.18 2.38 -27.05
CA VAL A 289 -2.51 1.09 -27.67
C VAL A 289 -1.46 0.04 -27.31
N GLY A 290 -0.18 0.40 -27.31
CA GLY A 290 0.94 -0.42 -26.90
C GLY A 290 0.85 -0.85 -25.44
N GLU A 291 0.61 0.09 -24.54
CA GLU A 291 0.41 -0.22 -23.13
C GLU A 291 -0.77 -1.19 -22.92
N MET A 292 -1.90 -0.91 -23.58
CA MET A 292 -3.05 -1.80 -23.46
C MET A 292 -2.73 -3.21 -23.98
N ARG A 293 -1.97 -3.33 -25.07
CA ARG A 293 -1.50 -4.64 -25.56
C ARG A 293 -0.59 -5.33 -24.55
N ALA A 294 0.25 -4.60 -23.83
CA ALA A 294 1.12 -5.17 -22.80
C ALA A 294 0.30 -5.76 -21.65
N ILE A 295 -0.72 -5.02 -21.18
CA ILE A 295 -1.68 -5.48 -20.16
C ILE A 295 -2.40 -6.73 -20.65
N MET A 296 -3.02 -6.68 -21.83
CA MET A 296 -3.74 -7.83 -22.40
C MET A 296 -2.81 -9.04 -22.61
N ALA A 297 -1.55 -8.82 -22.97
CA ALA A 297 -0.60 -9.92 -23.13
C ALA A 297 -0.27 -10.61 -21.80
N ALA A 298 -0.16 -9.85 -20.72
CA ALA A 298 0.01 -10.40 -19.38
C ALA A 298 -1.26 -11.13 -18.92
N ASP A 299 -2.44 -10.54 -19.14
CA ASP A 299 -3.71 -11.15 -18.76
C ASP A 299 -3.99 -12.45 -19.51
N ASP A 300 -3.78 -12.48 -20.83
CA ASP A 300 -4.06 -13.63 -21.69
C ASP A 300 -3.10 -14.81 -21.46
N LEU A 301 -1.82 -14.53 -21.15
CA LEU A 301 -0.79 -15.57 -21.07
C LEU A 301 -0.28 -15.91 -19.66
N VAL A 302 -0.42 -15.00 -18.70
CA VAL A 302 -0.02 -15.20 -17.30
C VAL A 302 -1.26 -15.33 -16.41
N GLY A 303 -2.29 -14.54 -16.68
CA GLY A 303 -3.58 -14.60 -16.00
C GLY A 303 -4.01 -13.25 -15.44
N VAL A 304 -5.30 -12.93 -15.61
CA VAL A 304 -5.94 -11.73 -15.08
C VAL A 304 -5.68 -11.60 -13.58
N GLY A 305 -5.10 -10.46 -13.18
CA GLY A 305 -4.85 -10.14 -11.77
C GLY A 305 -3.74 -10.96 -11.09
N VAL A 306 -3.06 -11.87 -11.80
CA VAL A 306 -1.95 -12.67 -11.28
C VAL A 306 -0.68 -11.81 -11.15
N TRP A 307 -0.42 -10.98 -12.15
CA TRP A 307 0.74 -10.09 -12.22
C TRP A 307 0.60 -8.87 -11.31
N ASP A 308 1.70 -8.39 -10.73
CA ASP A 308 1.74 -7.17 -9.92
C ASP A 308 2.35 -5.99 -10.66
N GLN A 309 3.30 -6.25 -11.57
CA GLN A 309 3.95 -5.23 -12.39
C GLN A 309 4.34 -5.79 -13.75
N ILE A 310 4.13 -5.01 -14.81
CA ILE A 310 4.62 -5.29 -16.15
C ILE A 310 5.86 -4.43 -16.42
N VAL A 311 6.88 -5.03 -17.03
CA VAL A 311 8.09 -4.37 -17.51
C VAL A 311 8.22 -4.62 -19.01
N MET A 312 8.06 -3.56 -19.79
CA MET A 312 8.32 -3.55 -21.23
C MET A 312 9.83 -3.33 -21.48
N VAL A 313 10.48 -4.33 -22.05
CA VAL A 313 11.89 -4.32 -22.39
C VAL A 313 12.02 -4.00 -23.87
N VAL A 314 12.66 -2.88 -24.18
CA VAL A 314 12.78 -2.35 -25.53
C VAL A 314 14.17 -2.68 -26.08
N ASN A 315 14.21 -3.33 -27.25
CA ASN A 315 15.44 -3.71 -27.96
C ASN A 315 16.17 -2.48 -28.55
N SER A 316 16.74 -1.64 -27.69
CA SER A 316 17.52 -0.47 -28.05
C SER A 316 18.70 -0.26 -27.12
N ASP A 317 19.87 0.03 -27.70
CA ASP A 317 21.07 0.41 -26.95
C ASP A 317 21.01 1.85 -26.42
N LYS A 318 20.02 2.66 -26.82
CA LYS A 318 19.90 4.05 -26.35
C LYS A 318 19.38 4.07 -24.91
N TYR A 319 19.99 4.89 -24.06
CA TYR A 319 19.54 5.07 -22.67
C TYR A 319 18.13 5.69 -22.64
N GLY A 320 17.18 5.00 -22.01
CA GLY A 320 15.87 5.55 -21.70
C GLY A 320 14.95 4.56 -21.00
N GLY A 321 13.96 5.11 -20.32
CA GLY A 321 12.95 4.36 -19.59
C GLY A 321 11.85 5.28 -19.05
N SER A 322 10.84 4.67 -18.46
CA SER A 322 9.77 5.35 -17.74
C SER A 322 9.09 4.40 -16.74
N GLY A 323 8.67 4.96 -15.60
CA GLY A 323 7.78 4.32 -14.65
C GLY A 323 6.30 4.56 -14.97
N GLY A 324 5.42 3.93 -14.20
CA GLY A 324 3.97 3.90 -14.40
C GLY A 324 3.38 2.50 -14.31
N ASP A 325 2.13 2.35 -14.74
CA ASP A 325 1.37 1.10 -14.74
C ASP A 325 2.13 -0.02 -15.47
N VAL A 326 2.77 0.34 -16.59
CA VAL A 326 3.79 -0.46 -17.27
C VAL A 326 5.12 0.28 -17.15
N VAL A 327 6.12 -0.38 -16.57
CA VAL A 327 7.50 0.11 -16.56
C VAL A 327 8.09 -0.11 -17.95
N VAL A 328 8.78 0.87 -18.50
CA VAL A 328 9.50 0.75 -19.78
C VAL A 328 10.99 0.92 -19.54
N THR A 329 11.80 0.03 -20.10
CA THR A 329 13.27 0.11 -20.02
C THR A 329 13.89 -0.30 -21.35
N SER A 330 14.94 0.41 -21.77
CA SER A 330 15.78 -0.06 -22.86
C SER A 330 16.81 -1.08 -22.36
N VAL A 331 17.40 -1.84 -23.29
CA VAL A 331 18.52 -2.77 -23.03
C VAL A 331 19.89 -2.09 -23.10
N ASN A 332 19.94 -0.78 -22.80
CA ASN A 332 21.19 0.01 -22.84
C ASN A 332 22.37 -0.72 -22.16
N PRO A 333 23.48 -0.94 -22.89
CA PRO A 333 24.65 -1.62 -22.35
C PRO A 333 25.23 -0.90 -21.13
N GLY A 334 25.10 -1.53 -19.96
CA GLY A 334 25.65 -1.03 -18.71
C GLY A 334 24.71 -0.17 -17.85
N ALA A 335 23.50 0.16 -18.32
CA ALA A 335 22.50 0.88 -17.51
C ALA A 335 21.13 0.21 -17.43
N ALA A 336 20.80 -0.76 -18.30
CA ALA A 336 19.47 -1.39 -18.38
C ALA A 336 18.90 -1.79 -17.00
N THR A 337 19.70 -2.48 -16.17
CA THR A 337 19.27 -2.87 -14.82
C THR A 337 19.01 -1.67 -13.92
N ALA A 338 19.88 -0.66 -13.94
CA ALA A 338 19.73 0.52 -13.11
C ALA A 338 18.49 1.33 -13.51
N ILE A 339 18.19 1.43 -14.81
CA ILE A 339 16.97 2.06 -15.33
C ILE A 339 15.75 1.30 -14.83
N MET A 340 15.64 0.01 -15.15
CA MET A 340 14.50 -0.81 -14.74
C MET A 340 14.24 -0.74 -13.23
N ILE A 341 15.27 -0.87 -12.41
CA ILE A 341 15.14 -0.81 -10.95
C ILE A 341 14.71 0.59 -10.47
N HIS A 342 15.24 1.65 -11.09
CA HIS A 342 14.83 3.03 -10.81
C HIS A 342 13.34 3.23 -11.10
N GLU A 343 12.88 2.78 -12.27
CA GLU A 343 11.48 2.90 -12.67
C GLU A 343 10.56 2.01 -11.81
N LEU A 344 11.00 0.82 -11.41
CA LEU A 344 10.31 0.01 -10.40
C LEU A 344 10.21 0.73 -9.05
N GLY A 345 11.21 1.52 -8.66
CA GLY A 345 11.14 2.37 -7.48
C GLY A 345 9.95 3.34 -7.53
N HIS A 346 9.62 3.87 -8.71
CA HIS A 346 8.41 4.66 -8.92
C HIS A 346 7.15 3.80 -8.91
N SER A 347 7.06 2.78 -9.78
CA SER A 347 5.82 2.02 -10.01
C SER A 347 5.42 1.10 -8.86
N PHE A 348 6.40 0.50 -8.19
CA PHE A 348 6.15 -0.46 -7.12
C PHE A 348 6.08 0.21 -5.75
N VAL A 349 6.98 1.16 -5.45
CA VAL A 349 7.16 1.71 -4.10
C VAL A 349 6.68 3.16 -3.96
N GLY A 350 6.45 3.87 -5.07
CA GLY A 350 6.03 5.27 -5.03
C GLY A 350 7.15 6.22 -4.60
N LEU A 351 8.41 5.90 -4.93
CA LEU A 351 9.54 6.80 -4.66
C LEU A 351 9.51 8.04 -5.56
N ALA A 352 9.99 9.17 -5.05
CA ALA A 352 10.27 10.36 -5.84
C ALA A 352 11.67 10.29 -6.46
N ASP A 353 11.84 11.04 -7.55
CA ASP A 353 13.18 11.38 -8.03
C ASP A 353 13.92 12.26 -7.02
N GLU A 354 15.20 11.96 -6.77
CA GLU A 354 16.06 12.70 -5.85
C GLU A 354 16.98 13.70 -6.56
N TYR A 355 16.87 13.82 -7.89
CA TYR A 355 17.58 14.82 -8.68
C TYR A 355 16.77 16.12 -8.86
N THR A 356 17.44 17.19 -9.27
CA THR A 356 16.88 18.55 -9.38
C THR A 356 16.57 18.98 -10.80
N SER A 357 16.94 18.18 -11.81
CA SER A 357 16.62 18.44 -13.22
C SER A 357 15.13 18.73 -13.38
N PRO A 358 14.74 19.90 -13.95
CA PRO A 358 13.34 20.29 -13.99
C PRO A 358 12.46 19.28 -14.70
N TYR A 359 11.31 19.00 -14.10
CA TYR A 359 10.22 18.24 -14.69
C TYR A 359 8.96 19.11 -14.67
N PRO A 360 8.59 19.75 -15.79
CA PRO A 360 7.42 20.63 -15.86
C PRO A 360 6.14 19.90 -15.42
N GLY A 361 5.27 20.57 -14.68
CA GLY A 361 3.97 20.02 -14.33
C GLY A 361 4.00 18.89 -13.28
N TYR A 362 5.05 18.74 -12.47
CA TYR A 362 5.00 17.78 -11.35
C TYR A 362 4.13 18.29 -10.19
N PRO A 363 3.29 17.46 -9.55
CA PRO A 363 2.40 17.91 -8.48
C PRO A 363 3.16 18.49 -7.29
N PRO A 364 2.64 19.54 -6.63
CA PRO A 364 3.22 19.99 -5.36
C PRO A 364 3.01 18.92 -4.27
N GLY A 365 3.78 19.02 -3.19
CA GLY A 365 3.73 18.06 -2.08
C GLY A 365 4.97 17.17 -2.03
N ASP A 366 4.92 16.19 -1.15
CA ASP A 366 5.98 15.23 -0.88
C ASP A 366 5.37 13.91 -0.34
N PRO A 367 4.32 13.33 -0.96
CA PRO A 367 3.75 12.07 -0.46
C PRO A 367 4.74 10.90 -0.47
N GLU A 368 5.81 11.00 -1.25
CA GLU A 368 6.81 9.95 -1.43
C GLU A 368 7.72 9.81 -0.20
N PRO A 369 8.14 8.58 0.18
CA PRO A 369 8.84 8.34 1.44
C PRO A 369 10.30 8.83 1.47
N ASN A 370 10.89 9.12 0.30
CA ASN A 370 12.32 9.46 0.15
C ASN A 370 12.59 10.95 -0.11
N VAL A 371 11.59 11.81 0.07
CA VAL A 371 11.73 13.27 -0.02
C VAL A 371 10.88 13.94 1.04
N ASP A 372 11.28 15.12 1.50
CA ASP A 372 10.59 15.80 2.59
C ASP A 372 10.79 17.32 2.52
N PHE A 373 9.77 18.11 2.86
CA PHE A 373 9.92 19.57 3.07
C PHE A 373 10.48 19.90 4.47
N ASP A 374 10.35 19.00 5.43
CA ASP A 374 10.79 19.22 6.80
C ASP A 374 12.31 19.06 6.97
N THR A 375 12.85 19.75 7.98
CA THR A 375 14.29 19.80 8.28
C THR A 375 14.60 19.60 9.76
N PHE A 376 13.61 19.20 10.56
CA PHE A 376 13.75 19.07 12.00
C PHE A 376 13.16 17.74 12.48
N LEU A 377 13.76 17.19 13.52
CA LEU A 377 13.28 15.96 14.14
C LEU A 377 12.10 16.27 15.09
N PRO A 378 11.09 15.39 15.19
CA PRO A 378 10.93 14.13 14.47
C PRO A 378 10.15 14.25 13.15
N MET A 379 9.92 15.46 12.62
CA MET A 379 9.02 15.65 11.48
C MET A 379 9.56 15.08 10.17
N ILE A 380 10.89 15.05 10.00
CA ILE A 380 11.50 14.34 8.87
C ILE A 380 11.04 12.88 8.87
N LYS A 381 10.45 12.41 7.76
CA LYS A 381 9.90 11.05 7.61
C LYS A 381 10.86 9.96 8.06
N TRP A 382 12.13 10.08 7.70
CA TRP A 382 13.18 9.12 8.06
C TRP A 382 13.96 9.48 9.34
N HIS A 383 13.37 10.24 10.27
CA HIS A 383 14.03 10.68 11.51
C HIS A 383 14.68 9.54 12.31
N VAL A 384 14.11 8.33 12.32
CA VAL A 384 14.66 7.14 13.01
C VAL A 384 16.02 6.67 12.46
N TRP A 385 16.38 7.12 11.26
CA TRP A 385 17.68 6.83 10.64
C TRP A 385 18.72 7.91 10.88
N ILE A 386 18.30 9.11 11.29
CA ILE A 386 19.18 10.27 11.45
C ILE A 386 19.99 10.11 12.74
N GLY A 387 21.31 10.20 12.62
CA GLY A 387 22.21 10.19 13.76
C GLY A 387 21.98 11.40 14.66
N ARG A 388 22.13 11.23 15.98
CA ARG A 388 21.91 12.29 16.98
C ARG A 388 22.72 13.56 16.71
N ASP A 389 23.92 13.41 16.15
CA ASP A 389 24.86 14.51 15.90
C ASP A 389 24.89 14.95 14.42
N THR A 390 23.93 14.52 13.60
CA THR A 390 23.83 14.92 12.19
C THR A 390 23.31 16.37 12.10
N ASP A 391 24.05 17.24 11.42
CA ASP A 391 23.59 18.61 11.11
C ASP A 391 22.33 18.58 10.22
N LEU A 392 21.36 19.44 10.51
CA LEU A 392 20.10 19.57 9.75
C LEU A 392 19.81 21.07 9.42
N PRO A 393 19.60 21.44 8.14
CA PRO A 393 19.86 20.64 6.94
C PRO A 393 21.31 20.14 6.86
N THR A 394 21.49 18.96 6.28
CA THR A 394 22.80 18.31 6.20
C THR A 394 23.59 18.87 5.01
N PRO A 395 24.80 19.41 5.21
CA PRO A 395 25.59 19.96 4.10
C PRO A 395 25.91 18.89 3.03
N ASP A 396 25.68 19.22 1.76
CA ASP A 396 25.98 18.35 0.61
C ASP A 396 27.49 18.36 0.29
N ILE A 397 28.30 17.73 1.15
CA ILE A 397 29.76 17.66 1.03
C ILE A 397 30.27 16.21 1.17
N PRO A 398 31.43 15.85 0.58
CA PRO A 398 32.01 14.49 0.66
C PRO A 398 32.17 13.93 2.07
N ALA A 399 32.35 14.77 3.09
CA ALA A 399 32.42 14.33 4.48
C ALA A 399 31.12 13.65 4.97
N ASN A 400 29.99 13.91 4.30
CA ASN A 400 28.67 13.36 4.61
C ASN A 400 28.27 12.22 3.66
N ASP A 401 29.21 11.63 2.91
CA ASP A 401 28.95 10.42 2.13
C ASP A 401 28.51 9.26 3.05
N GLY A 402 27.40 8.61 2.71
CA GLY A 402 26.84 7.50 3.50
C GLY A 402 26.08 7.92 4.77
N VAL A 403 26.06 9.21 5.11
CA VAL A 403 25.27 9.77 6.22
C VAL A 403 23.79 9.87 5.80
N VAL A 404 22.89 9.51 6.72
CA VAL A 404 21.46 9.81 6.59
C VAL A 404 21.18 11.14 7.28
N GLY A 405 20.58 12.07 6.54
CA GLY A 405 20.31 13.43 6.97
C GLY A 405 19.21 14.08 6.12
N ALA A 406 19.21 15.40 6.01
CA ALA A 406 18.30 16.16 5.14
C ALA A 406 19.12 16.99 4.15
N PHE A 407 19.42 16.43 2.98
CA PHE A 407 20.24 17.08 1.95
C PHE A 407 19.36 17.88 1.00
N GLU A 408 19.60 19.19 0.89
CA GLU A 408 18.77 20.06 0.04
C GLU A 408 18.89 19.70 -1.45
N GLY A 409 17.76 19.77 -2.15
CA GLY A 409 17.63 19.47 -3.57
C GLY A 409 17.14 18.05 -3.83
N ALA A 410 15.91 17.94 -4.31
CA ALA A 410 15.24 16.68 -4.67
C ALA A 410 13.97 17.00 -5.48
N ARG A 411 13.27 15.99 -6.01
CA ARG A 411 11.91 16.13 -6.60
C ARG A 411 11.82 17.30 -7.59
N TYR A 412 12.84 17.44 -8.44
CA TYR A 412 12.97 18.47 -9.47
C TYR A 412 13.09 19.92 -8.98
N LEU A 413 13.36 20.11 -7.68
CA LEU A 413 13.55 21.41 -7.04
C LEU A 413 14.97 21.52 -6.50
N GLU A 414 15.63 22.64 -6.76
CA GLU A 414 16.99 22.89 -6.25
C GLU A 414 17.03 23.24 -4.76
N THR A 415 15.94 23.80 -4.23
CA THR A 415 15.87 24.34 -2.85
C THR A 415 14.55 24.01 -2.18
N GLY A 416 14.58 23.92 -0.84
CA GLY A 416 13.37 23.82 -0.02
C GLY A 416 12.77 22.41 0.12
N ILE A 417 13.28 21.41 -0.60
CA ILE A 417 12.94 20.00 -0.43
C ILE A 417 14.23 19.20 -0.25
N TYR A 418 14.16 18.14 0.55
CA TYR A 418 15.31 17.41 1.04
C TYR A 418 15.22 15.93 0.69
N ARG A 419 16.37 15.34 0.38
CA ARG A 419 16.56 13.89 0.20
C ARG A 419 17.36 13.30 1.37
N PRO A 420 17.23 12.00 1.65
CA PRO A 420 17.81 11.39 2.84
C PRO A 420 19.32 11.21 2.79
N MET A 421 19.91 11.06 1.61
CA MET A 421 21.33 10.78 1.43
C MET A 421 21.90 11.54 0.23
N ARG A 422 23.22 11.77 0.20
CA ARG A 422 23.88 12.47 -0.91
C ARG A 422 23.69 11.77 -2.25
N ASP A 423 23.68 10.44 -2.23
CA ASP A 423 23.61 9.60 -3.43
C ASP A 423 22.65 8.42 -3.23
N CYS A 424 21.96 8.08 -4.31
CA CYS A 424 20.88 7.11 -4.38
C CYS A 424 20.64 6.79 -5.86
N LEU A 425 20.16 5.58 -6.17
CA LEU A 425 19.68 5.25 -7.51
C LEU A 425 18.52 6.13 -7.99
N MET A 426 17.70 6.66 -7.07
CA MET A 426 16.66 7.67 -7.39
C MET A 426 17.25 9.04 -7.78
N ARG A 427 18.57 9.23 -7.61
CA ARG A 427 19.29 10.47 -7.95
C ARG A 427 20.19 10.29 -9.16
N THR A 428 21.01 9.23 -9.17
CA THR A 428 21.97 8.97 -10.24
C THR A 428 22.01 7.49 -10.62
N VAL A 429 21.77 7.18 -11.89
CA VAL A 429 21.85 5.81 -12.42
C VAL A 429 23.28 5.24 -12.44
N SER A 430 24.30 6.08 -12.27
CA SER A 430 25.69 5.65 -12.10
C SER A 430 25.94 4.98 -10.74
N ASN A 431 25.09 5.22 -9.75
CA ASN A 431 25.07 4.47 -8.51
C ASN A 431 23.95 3.42 -8.59
N PRO A 432 24.27 2.12 -8.68
CA PRO A 432 23.26 1.09 -8.84
C PRO A 432 22.49 0.77 -7.55
N ASN A 433 22.77 1.45 -6.43
CA ASN A 433 22.19 1.14 -5.13
C ASN A 433 21.20 2.20 -4.65
N PHE A 434 20.13 1.76 -4.01
CA PHE A 434 19.25 2.64 -3.27
C PHE A 434 19.91 3.16 -1.98
N CYS A 435 19.52 4.36 -1.57
CA CYS A 435 19.81 4.87 -0.24
C CYS A 435 19.08 4.02 0.82
N LYS A 436 19.42 4.19 2.11
CA LYS A 436 18.83 3.38 3.19
C LYS A 436 17.31 3.51 3.27
N ILE A 437 16.77 4.70 2.95
CA ILE A 437 15.34 4.99 3.06
C ILE A 437 14.57 4.37 1.89
N CYS A 438 15.11 4.49 0.68
CA CYS A 438 14.56 3.79 -0.47
C CYS A 438 14.62 2.26 -0.28
N ASN A 439 15.69 1.71 0.30
CA ASN A 439 15.79 0.30 0.62
C ASN A 439 14.74 -0.15 1.65
N GLU A 440 14.57 0.59 2.73
CA GLU A 440 13.54 0.31 3.73
C GLU A 440 12.14 0.30 3.10
N ALA A 441 11.83 1.33 2.29
CA ALA A 441 10.54 1.44 1.63
C ALA A 441 10.26 0.25 0.71
N HIS A 442 11.27 -0.26 -0.03
CA HIS A 442 11.13 -1.46 -0.84
C HIS A 442 10.83 -2.71 -0.02
N ILE A 443 11.56 -2.94 1.08
CA ILE A 443 11.35 -4.10 1.94
C ILE A 443 9.95 -4.05 2.57
N LEU A 444 9.55 -2.88 3.09
CA LEU A 444 8.24 -2.69 3.70
C LEU A 444 7.12 -2.90 2.67
N GLU A 445 7.20 -2.29 1.48
CA GLU A 445 6.16 -2.47 0.46
C GLU A 445 6.07 -3.93 -0.01
N TYR A 446 7.22 -4.60 -0.18
CA TYR A 446 7.24 -6.02 -0.50
C TYR A 446 6.58 -6.88 0.58
N MET A 447 7.00 -6.73 1.84
CA MET A 447 6.49 -7.54 2.95
C MET A 447 5.01 -7.25 3.27
N ARG A 448 4.52 -6.04 2.96
CA ARG A 448 3.08 -5.71 3.02
C ARG A 448 2.27 -6.26 1.86
N SER A 449 2.93 -6.63 0.77
CA SER A 449 2.27 -7.14 -0.43
C SER A 449 2.02 -8.64 -0.34
N VAL A 450 2.84 -9.42 0.38
CA VAL A 450 2.77 -10.88 0.46
C VAL A 450 2.42 -11.38 1.85
N GLU A 451 1.94 -12.62 1.95
CA GLU A 451 1.83 -13.33 3.22
C GLU A 451 3.17 -13.93 3.61
N LEU A 452 3.62 -13.72 4.87
CA LEU A 452 4.94 -14.20 5.34
C LEU A 452 5.09 -15.74 5.33
N THR A 453 3.99 -16.48 5.15
CA THR A 453 3.96 -17.94 5.16
C THR A 453 3.09 -18.49 4.03
N ASP A 454 3.58 -19.50 3.32
CA ASP A 454 2.84 -20.25 2.31
C ASP A 454 1.85 -21.25 2.88
N ASN A 455 2.03 -21.71 4.11
CA ASN A 455 1.08 -22.63 4.71
C ASN A 455 1.15 -22.59 6.23
N VAL A 456 0.06 -22.98 6.89
CA VAL A 456 -0.05 -23.05 8.34
C VAL A 456 -0.72 -24.38 8.68
N VAL A 457 -0.01 -25.25 9.41
CA VAL A 457 -0.48 -26.61 9.71
C VAL A 457 -0.34 -26.91 11.20
N PRO A 458 -1.43 -27.27 11.89
CA PRO A 458 -2.83 -27.20 11.45
C PRO A 458 -3.27 -25.74 11.20
N PRO A 459 -4.47 -25.47 10.64
CA PRO A 459 -4.94 -24.10 10.43
C PRO A 459 -4.89 -23.28 11.72
N ALA A 460 -4.42 -22.03 11.67
CA ALA A 460 -4.43 -21.16 12.85
C ALA A 460 -5.86 -20.96 13.39
N GLY A 461 -5.97 -20.76 14.70
CA GLY A 461 -7.21 -20.64 15.46
C GLY A 461 -7.89 -21.98 15.80
N SER A 462 -7.37 -23.11 15.32
CA SER A 462 -7.96 -24.43 15.57
C SER A 462 -7.59 -25.00 16.95
N ALA A 463 -8.47 -25.85 17.49
CA ALA A 463 -8.31 -26.51 18.78
C ALA A 463 -8.04 -28.02 18.61
N HIS A 464 -7.05 -28.55 19.33
CA HIS A 464 -6.57 -29.93 19.18
C HIS A 464 -6.38 -30.63 20.52
N LYS A 465 -6.78 -31.91 20.58
CA LYS A 465 -6.39 -32.82 21.66
C LYS A 465 -5.04 -33.44 21.34
N ILE A 466 -4.09 -33.34 22.27
CA ILE A 466 -2.75 -33.87 22.09
C ILE A 466 -2.68 -35.29 22.66
N GLU A 467 -2.52 -36.26 21.76
CA GLU A 467 -2.38 -37.69 22.07
C GLU A 467 -0.94 -38.17 21.77
N PRO A 468 -0.45 -39.24 22.43
CA PRO A 468 0.84 -39.83 22.10
C PRO A 468 0.93 -40.24 20.61
N PRO A 469 2.02 -39.92 19.90
CA PRO A 469 3.29 -39.38 20.40
C PRO A 469 3.38 -37.85 20.51
N GLY A 470 2.34 -37.09 20.13
CA GLY A 470 2.31 -35.63 20.04
C GLY A 470 1.78 -35.16 18.68
N MET A 471 1.62 -33.84 18.51
CA MET A 471 1.17 -33.22 17.26
C MET A 471 2.15 -32.13 16.83
N ASN A 472 2.40 -32.03 15.52
CA ASN A 472 3.22 -30.97 14.95
C ASN A 472 2.37 -29.75 14.64
N PHE A 473 2.90 -28.60 15.00
CA PHE A 473 2.39 -27.27 14.65
C PHE A 473 3.49 -26.55 13.88
N GLY A 474 3.10 -25.69 12.95
CA GLY A 474 4.09 -24.90 12.25
C GLY A 474 3.55 -24.19 11.04
N VAL A 475 4.48 -23.53 10.38
CA VAL A 475 4.27 -22.78 9.15
C VAL A 475 5.26 -23.23 8.09
N VAL A 476 4.90 -23.01 6.83
CA VAL A 476 5.86 -23.01 5.73
C VAL A 476 6.14 -21.54 5.45
N PRO A 477 7.32 -21.00 5.82
CA PRO A 477 7.66 -19.60 5.56
C PRO A 477 7.80 -19.35 4.05
N LEU A 478 7.73 -18.08 3.65
CA LEU A 478 8.21 -17.69 2.31
C LEU A 478 9.66 -18.16 2.11
N PRO A 479 10.09 -18.46 0.87
CA PRO A 479 11.44 -18.90 0.55
C PRO A 479 12.45 -17.73 0.58
N ILE A 480 12.37 -16.88 1.60
CA ILE A 480 13.23 -15.73 1.84
C ILE A 480 14.03 -16.03 3.11
N GLU A 481 15.34 -15.82 3.06
CA GLU A 481 16.20 -15.97 4.24
C GLU A 481 16.01 -14.82 5.22
N GLY A 482 16.14 -15.09 6.52
CA GLY A 482 16.13 -14.07 7.58
C GLY A 482 14.90 -14.07 8.49
N PHE A 483 13.94 -14.99 8.29
CA PHE A 483 12.85 -15.16 9.25
C PHE A 483 13.32 -15.72 10.59
N GLU A 484 12.79 -15.15 11.67
CA GLU A 484 12.95 -15.63 13.04
C GLU A 484 11.61 -16.15 13.59
N TYR A 485 11.69 -17.08 14.54
CA TYR A 485 10.53 -17.80 15.09
C TYR A 485 10.58 -17.78 16.60
N GLU A 486 9.53 -17.24 17.22
CA GLU A 486 9.35 -17.28 18.67
C GLU A 486 8.08 -18.06 19.01
N TRP A 487 8.25 -19.21 19.65
CA TRP A 487 7.15 -20.01 20.15
C TRP A 487 6.87 -19.68 21.62
N SER A 488 5.59 -19.67 22.00
CA SER A 488 5.17 -19.62 23.40
C SER A 488 3.98 -20.54 23.65
N LEU A 489 3.92 -21.12 24.85
CA LEU A 489 2.85 -21.99 25.29
C LEU A 489 2.34 -21.52 26.66
N GLY A 490 1.04 -21.22 26.76
CA GLY A 490 0.45 -20.62 27.98
C GLY A 490 1.09 -19.28 28.36
N GLY A 491 1.53 -18.50 27.37
CA GLY A 491 2.23 -17.23 27.57
C GLY A 491 3.71 -17.35 27.96
N GLN A 492 4.25 -18.57 28.14
CA GLN A 492 5.68 -18.78 28.39
C GLN A 492 6.44 -19.00 27.09
N VAL A 493 7.50 -18.21 26.85
CA VAL A 493 8.37 -18.34 25.67
C VAL A 493 9.19 -19.64 25.77
N LEU A 494 9.25 -20.37 24.66
CA LEU A 494 10.02 -21.60 24.50
C LEU A 494 11.35 -21.26 23.80
N GLU A 495 12.33 -20.75 24.55
CA GLU A 495 13.58 -20.18 24.00
C GLU A 495 14.37 -21.09 23.06
N GLU A 496 14.26 -22.42 23.20
CA GLU A 496 14.95 -23.38 22.34
C GLU A 496 14.20 -23.68 21.02
N ALA A 497 12.92 -23.30 20.93
CA ALA A 497 12.07 -23.51 19.78
C ALA A 497 12.21 -22.33 18.80
N VAL A 498 13.24 -22.39 17.95
CA VAL A 498 13.58 -21.32 16.97
C VAL A 498 13.39 -21.76 15.51
N LYS A 499 12.51 -22.73 15.29
CA LYS A 499 12.21 -23.31 13.97
C LYS A 499 10.78 -23.00 13.55
N PRO A 500 10.45 -23.05 12.25
CA PRO A 500 9.09 -22.84 11.76
C PRO A 500 8.11 -23.94 12.18
N GLU A 501 8.60 -25.05 12.74
CA GLU A 501 7.82 -26.18 13.22
C GLU A 501 8.17 -26.53 14.67
N LEU A 502 7.16 -26.95 15.43
CA LEU A 502 7.27 -27.39 16.81
C LEU A 502 6.34 -28.59 17.04
N GLN A 503 6.87 -29.64 17.66
CA GLN A 503 6.05 -30.76 18.13
C GLN A 503 5.64 -30.51 19.58
N ILE A 504 4.33 -30.54 19.83
CA ILE A 504 3.77 -30.51 21.19
C ILE A 504 3.38 -31.92 21.59
N THR A 505 3.87 -32.35 22.75
CA THR A 505 3.54 -33.65 23.35
C THR A 505 2.51 -33.49 24.46
N GLN A 506 1.91 -34.61 24.85
CA GLN A 506 0.92 -34.61 25.95
C GLN A 506 1.50 -34.07 27.26
N GLY A 507 2.81 -34.25 27.51
CA GLY A 507 3.46 -33.78 28.74
C GLY A 507 3.67 -32.27 28.80
N ASP A 508 3.59 -31.58 27.66
CA ASP A 508 3.77 -30.13 27.57
C ASP A 508 2.47 -29.37 27.91
N VAL A 509 1.32 -30.03 27.74
CA VAL A 509 0.00 -29.41 27.93
C VAL A 509 -0.43 -29.50 29.39
N THR A 510 -0.73 -28.35 29.98
CA THR A 510 -1.28 -28.22 31.35
C THR A 510 -2.57 -27.39 31.30
N PRO A 511 -3.41 -27.38 32.36
CA PRO A 511 -4.60 -26.54 32.39
C PRO A 511 -4.34 -25.05 32.12
N ASP A 512 -3.16 -24.55 32.49
CA ASP A 512 -2.73 -23.16 32.29
C ASP A 512 -1.98 -22.94 30.96
N ALA A 513 -1.72 -24.01 30.20
CA ALA A 513 -0.91 -24.04 28.98
C ALA A 513 -1.72 -24.52 27.77
N GLN A 514 -2.82 -23.83 27.48
CA GLN A 514 -3.76 -24.20 26.41
C GLN A 514 -3.59 -23.39 25.12
N GLU A 515 -2.93 -22.25 25.17
CA GLU A 515 -2.66 -21.42 23.99
C GLU A 515 -1.24 -21.65 23.51
N LEU A 516 -1.09 -22.16 22.30
CA LEU A 516 0.18 -22.25 21.59
C LEU A 516 0.26 -21.11 20.59
N LYS A 517 1.28 -20.26 20.72
CA LYS A 517 1.48 -19.08 19.86
C LYS A 517 2.84 -19.17 19.18
N LEU A 518 2.88 -18.84 17.89
CA LEU A 518 4.08 -18.62 17.10
C LEU A 518 4.08 -17.18 16.58
N VAL A 519 5.15 -16.43 16.86
CA VAL A 519 5.45 -15.18 16.18
C VAL A 519 6.52 -15.45 15.13
N VAL A 520 6.20 -15.17 13.86
CA VAL A 520 7.14 -15.18 12.75
C VAL A 520 7.53 -13.74 12.47
N SER A 521 8.81 -13.40 12.58
CA SER A 521 9.30 -12.04 12.33
C SER A 521 10.37 -12.01 11.26
N TYR A 522 10.52 -10.87 10.60
CA TYR A 522 11.59 -10.59 9.64
C TYR A 522 12.42 -9.40 10.13
N PRO A 523 13.38 -9.61 11.05
CA PRO A 523 14.30 -8.57 11.45
C PRO A 523 15.25 -8.23 10.31
N SER A 524 15.35 -6.94 9.98
CA SER A 524 16.26 -6.46 8.94
C SER A 524 17.03 -5.24 9.41
N PRO A 525 18.37 -5.19 9.24
CA PRO A 525 19.14 -3.98 9.52
C PRO A 525 18.80 -2.83 8.56
N HIS A 526 18.01 -3.11 7.52
CA HIS A 526 17.51 -2.16 6.53
C HIS A 526 16.10 -1.64 6.85
N VAL A 527 15.48 -2.05 7.96
CA VAL A 527 14.18 -1.57 8.42
C VAL A 527 14.30 -1.09 9.88
N ARG A 528 13.82 0.13 10.16
CA ARG A 528 13.82 0.77 11.47
C ARG A 528 12.50 1.42 11.84
N GLN A 529 11.67 1.75 10.87
CA GLN A 529 10.37 2.38 11.10
C GLN A 529 9.36 1.40 11.68
N GLU A 530 9.45 0.11 11.31
CA GLU A 530 8.44 -0.90 11.67
C GLU A 530 9.05 -2.26 11.95
N VAL A 531 8.33 -3.07 12.73
CA VAL A 531 8.63 -4.50 12.93
C VAL A 531 7.74 -5.29 11.98
N ILE A 532 8.36 -6.15 11.17
CA ILE A 532 7.64 -7.05 10.25
C ILE A 532 7.42 -8.37 10.99
N GLU A 533 6.18 -8.64 11.38
CA GLU A 533 5.84 -9.88 12.06
C GLU A 533 4.41 -10.34 11.76
N LYS A 534 4.17 -11.64 11.94
CA LYS A 534 2.85 -12.27 11.91
C LYS A 534 2.72 -13.29 13.03
N THR A 535 1.58 -13.26 13.71
CA THR A 535 1.28 -14.16 14.82
C THR A 535 0.29 -15.25 14.39
N PHE A 536 0.59 -16.49 14.76
CA PHE A 536 -0.27 -17.66 14.61
C PHE A 536 -0.58 -18.23 15.99
N VAL A 537 -1.83 -18.61 16.20
CA VAL A 537 -2.31 -19.14 17.49
C VAL A 537 -3.03 -20.46 17.26
N TRP A 538 -2.82 -21.43 18.13
CA TRP A 538 -3.57 -22.69 18.21
C TRP A 538 -3.97 -22.95 19.66
N TYR A 539 -4.99 -23.78 19.83
CA TYR A 539 -5.43 -24.22 21.17
C TYR A 539 -5.14 -25.71 21.36
N VAL A 540 -4.49 -26.07 22.46
CA VAL A 540 -4.08 -27.44 22.78
C VAL A 540 -4.67 -27.90 24.10
N GLN A 541 -5.09 -29.17 24.16
CA GLN A 541 -5.70 -29.79 25.35
C GLN A 541 -5.13 -31.18 25.60
N ASP A 542 -5.04 -31.56 26.86
CA ASP A 542 -4.73 -32.94 27.25
C ASP A 542 -5.89 -33.87 26.83
N SER A 543 -5.55 -35.09 26.40
CA SER A 543 -6.48 -36.15 26.01
C SER A 543 -7.55 -36.48 27.07
N GLY A 544 -7.29 -36.17 28.35
CA GLY A 544 -8.21 -36.38 29.48
C GLY A 544 -9.21 -35.26 29.76
N ALA A 545 -9.13 -34.10 29.07
CA ALA A 545 -10.01 -32.96 29.29
C ALA A 545 -11.28 -32.99 28.41
N ASP A 546 -12.39 -32.45 28.92
CA ASP A 546 -13.61 -32.22 28.14
C ASP A 546 -13.33 -31.25 26.97
N THR A 547 -13.95 -31.50 25.82
CA THR A 547 -13.76 -30.69 24.61
C THR A 547 -14.23 -29.25 24.81
N PHE A 548 -13.31 -28.29 24.80
CA PHE A 548 -13.66 -26.88 24.59
C PHE A 548 -13.74 -26.57 23.10
N THR A 549 -14.84 -25.95 22.67
CA THR A 549 -14.92 -25.29 21.36
C THR A 549 -14.79 -23.80 21.60
N PRO A 550 -13.64 -23.16 21.28
CA PRO A 550 -13.54 -21.72 21.38
C PRO A 550 -14.52 -21.11 20.36
N THR A 551 -15.48 -20.33 20.86
CA THR A 551 -16.26 -19.43 20.02
C THR A 551 -15.47 -18.13 19.93
N PRO A 552 -15.00 -17.69 18.75
CA PRO A 552 -14.26 -16.44 18.64
C PRO A 552 -15.16 -15.30 19.12
N THR A 553 -14.77 -14.64 20.21
CA THR A 553 -15.40 -13.39 20.66
C THR A 553 -14.40 -12.28 20.40
N ARG A 554 -14.82 -11.26 19.65
CA ARG A 554 -13.98 -10.08 19.38
C ARG A 554 -13.71 -9.36 20.71
N THR A 555 -12.44 -9.22 21.06
CA THR A 555 -12.01 -8.39 22.20
C THR A 555 -11.08 -7.31 21.69
N HIS A 556 -11.21 -6.13 22.28
CA HIS A 556 -10.53 -4.92 21.88
C HIS A 556 -9.17 -4.86 22.57
N THR A 557 -8.08 -4.90 21.81
CA THR A 557 -6.74 -4.64 22.32
C THR A 557 -6.31 -3.27 21.77
N PRO A 558 -6.10 -2.25 22.62
CA PRO A 558 -5.67 -0.94 22.15
C PRO A 558 -4.23 -1.01 21.64
N THR A 559 -4.01 -0.66 20.37
CA THR A 559 -2.68 -0.46 19.80
C THR A 559 -2.35 1.04 19.82
N PHE A 560 -1.15 1.39 20.28
CA PHE A 560 -0.69 2.77 20.34
C PHE A 560 -0.27 3.24 18.95
N THR A 561 -0.94 4.25 18.41
CA THR A 561 -0.52 4.91 17.16
C THR A 561 -0.46 6.41 17.39
N LEU A 562 0.69 7.00 17.07
CA LEU A 562 0.90 8.44 17.15
C LEU A 562 0.21 9.09 15.94
N SER A 563 -0.89 9.80 16.19
CA SER A 563 -1.60 10.56 15.14
C SER A 563 -1.41 12.06 15.37
N PRO A 564 -1.07 12.85 14.34
CA PRO A 564 -0.96 14.30 14.47
C PRO A 564 -2.36 14.90 14.67
N THR A 565 -2.59 15.54 15.83
CA THR A 565 -3.81 16.31 16.10
C THR A 565 -3.50 17.80 16.01
N GLN A 566 -4.30 18.56 15.26
CA GLN A 566 -4.13 20.01 15.15
C GLN A 566 -4.61 20.69 16.44
N THR A 567 -3.72 21.41 17.12
CA THR A 567 -4.07 22.24 18.27
C THR A 567 -3.89 23.71 17.91
N PHE A 568 -4.98 24.46 17.83
CA PHE A 568 -4.94 25.90 17.55
C PHE A 568 -4.48 26.68 18.79
N THR A 569 -3.29 27.26 18.73
CA THR A 569 -2.80 28.17 19.79
C THR A 569 -2.88 29.61 19.29
N SER A 570 -3.69 30.46 19.90
CA SER A 570 -3.74 31.88 19.52
C SER A 570 -2.56 32.63 20.12
N THR A 571 -1.73 33.25 19.28
CA THR A 571 -0.73 34.23 19.73
C THR A 571 -1.12 35.62 19.22
N GLU A 572 -0.81 36.66 20.01
CA GLU A 572 -1.04 38.08 19.71
C GLU A 572 -0.13 38.60 18.57
N THR A 573 -0.24 38.02 17.37
CA THR A 573 0.18 38.52 16.03
C THR A 573 -0.31 37.47 15.02
N PRO A 574 -1.05 37.82 13.95
CA PRO A 574 -1.80 36.82 13.18
C PRO A 574 -0.89 36.10 12.17
N THR A 575 -0.20 35.07 12.62
CA THR A 575 0.28 33.99 11.76
C THR A 575 -0.32 32.71 12.32
N MET A 576 -1.17 32.05 11.53
CA MET A 576 -1.59 30.69 11.85
C MET A 576 -0.44 29.75 11.50
N THR A 577 0.05 29.02 12.49
CA THR A 577 1.02 27.95 12.30
C THR A 577 0.38 26.68 12.84
N ASP A 578 0.11 25.73 11.95
CA ASP A 578 -0.33 24.39 12.32
C ASP A 578 0.88 23.67 12.93
N THR A 579 0.93 23.58 14.26
CA THR A 579 1.94 22.75 14.94
C THR A 579 1.29 21.39 15.22
N PRO A 580 1.67 20.31 14.50
CA PRO A 580 1.16 18.99 14.80
C PRO A 580 1.64 18.59 16.20
N THR A 581 0.70 18.43 17.13
CA THR A 581 1.01 17.82 18.43
C THR A 581 0.65 16.35 18.34
N SER A 582 1.64 15.48 18.56
CA SER A 582 1.42 14.04 18.58
C SER A 582 0.57 13.69 19.79
N THR A 583 -0.64 13.20 19.55
CA THR A 583 -1.55 12.77 20.61
C THR A 583 -1.78 11.28 20.44
N MET A 584 -1.74 10.52 21.54
CA MET A 584 -2.09 9.10 21.51
C MET A 584 -3.58 8.97 21.18
N VAL A 585 -3.90 8.34 20.05
CA VAL A 585 -5.28 8.06 19.65
C VAL A 585 -5.54 6.57 19.82
N PHE A 586 -6.68 6.25 20.44
CA PHE A 586 -7.14 4.88 20.61
C PHE A 586 -7.68 4.36 19.27
N THR A 587 -7.04 3.31 18.74
CA THR A 587 -7.58 2.57 17.59
C THR A 587 -7.90 1.17 18.08
N ASP A 588 -9.15 0.74 17.87
CA ASP A 588 -9.63 -0.58 18.25
C ASP A 588 -9.05 -1.65 17.32
N THR A 589 -8.06 -2.41 17.79
CA THR A 589 -7.59 -3.61 17.09
C THR A 589 -8.36 -4.82 17.63
N HIS A 590 -8.95 -5.61 16.73
CA HIS A 590 -9.71 -6.81 17.10
C HIS A 590 -8.77 -7.99 17.34
N THR A 591 -8.67 -8.44 18.58
CA THR A 591 -8.02 -9.70 18.96
C THR A 591 -9.12 -10.71 19.34
N PRO A 592 -9.13 -11.94 18.81
CA PRO A 592 -10.06 -12.95 19.31
C PRO A 592 -9.67 -13.31 20.75
N THR A 593 -10.59 -13.14 21.71
CA THR A 593 -10.45 -13.69 23.07
C THR A 593 -11.53 -14.73 23.27
N ALA A 594 -11.13 -15.94 23.67
CA ALA A 594 -12.07 -17.00 24.00
C ALA A 594 -12.67 -16.74 25.39
N THR A 595 -14.00 -16.66 25.49
CA THR A 595 -14.69 -16.77 26.79
C THR A 595 -14.98 -18.25 27.05
N ALA A 596 -14.44 -18.80 28.14
CA ALA A 596 -14.70 -20.18 28.53
C ALA A 596 -16.18 -20.35 28.92
N THR A 597 -16.92 -21.14 28.15
CA THR A 597 -18.26 -21.62 28.56
C THR A 597 -18.18 -23.12 28.76
N GLU A 598 -18.19 -23.56 30.02
CA GLU A 598 -18.35 -24.99 30.32
C GLU A 598 -19.77 -25.42 29.96
N THR A 599 -19.92 -26.30 28.96
CA THR A 599 -21.20 -26.94 28.66
C THR A 599 -21.18 -28.35 29.22
N SER A 600 -21.73 -28.56 30.43
CA SER A 600 -22.01 -29.91 30.92
C SER A 600 -23.20 -30.48 30.13
N THR A 601 -22.96 -31.45 29.25
CA THR A 601 -24.06 -32.16 28.59
C THR A 601 -24.60 -33.23 29.55
N GLN A 602 -25.65 -32.91 30.30
CA GLN A 602 -26.51 -33.94 30.91
C GLN A 602 -27.76 -34.15 30.06
N THR A 603 -27.86 -35.33 29.48
CA THR A 603 -29.00 -35.77 28.67
C THR A 603 -30.22 -36.00 29.57
N SER A 604 -31.25 -35.14 29.49
CA SER A 604 -32.64 -35.49 29.83
C SER A 604 -33.62 -34.60 29.05
N SER A 605 -34.48 -35.25 28.26
CA SER A 605 -35.60 -34.67 27.50
C SER A 605 -36.72 -34.09 28.39
N PRO A 606 -37.67 -33.30 27.86
CA PRO A 606 -38.10 -32.02 28.42
C PRO A 606 -39.32 -32.10 29.35
N THR A 607 -39.50 -31.07 30.19
CA THR A 607 -40.81 -30.69 30.73
C THR A 607 -40.90 -29.18 30.80
N LEU A 608 -41.92 -28.62 30.14
CA LEU A 608 -42.29 -27.20 30.20
C LEU A 608 -42.89 -26.87 31.58
N THR A 609 -42.44 -25.80 32.20
CA THR A 609 -43.18 -25.10 33.25
C THR A 609 -42.81 -23.62 33.19
N GLU A 610 -43.80 -22.78 32.90
CA GLU A 610 -43.68 -21.32 33.07
C GLU A 610 -43.73 -20.98 34.56
N THR A 611 -42.88 -20.06 35.00
CA THR A 611 -43.09 -19.32 36.24
C THR A 611 -42.52 -17.92 36.07
N LEU A 612 -43.41 -16.92 36.04
CA LEU A 612 -43.07 -15.52 36.19
C LEU A 612 -42.78 -15.25 37.67
N THR A 613 -41.68 -14.58 37.98
CA THR A 613 -41.55 -13.82 39.23
C THR A 613 -40.65 -12.61 39.01
N THR A 614 -41.22 -11.42 39.20
CA THR A 614 -40.55 -10.13 39.30
C THR A 614 -39.90 -9.99 40.68
N THR A 615 -38.68 -9.46 40.77
CA THR A 615 -38.17 -8.86 42.01
C THR A 615 -37.25 -7.70 41.66
N GLU A 616 -37.63 -6.52 42.14
CA GLU A 616 -36.85 -5.29 42.09
C GLU A 616 -35.62 -5.37 42.98
N THR A 617 -34.53 -4.72 42.57
CA THR A 617 -33.40 -4.44 43.46
C THR A 617 -33.07 -2.96 43.42
N ALA A 618 -33.07 -2.34 44.60
CA ALA A 618 -32.83 -0.93 44.83
C ALA A 618 -31.35 -0.56 44.66
N SER A 619 -31.14 0.63 44.12
CA SER A 619 -29.86 1.35 44.06
C SER A 619 -29.56 2.04 45.39
N PRO A 620 -28.32 2.04 45.88
CA PRO A 620 -27.82 3.06 46.78
C PRO A 620 -26.87 4.04 46.07
N SER A 621 -27.18 5.34 46.18
CA SER A 621 -26.27 6.45 45.88
C SER A 621 -25.04 6.43 46.79
N PRO A 622 -23.85 6.83 46.31
CA PRO A 622 -22.76 7.23 47.18
C PRO A 622 -22.88 8.70 47.59
N THR A 623 -22.56 8.95 48.85
CA THR A 623 -22.41 10.26 49.48
C THR A 623 -20.98 10.76 49.24
N GLU A 624 -20.84 12.03 48.86
CA GLU A 624 -19.57 12.73 48.65
C GLU A 624 -18.65 12.76 49.88
N ARG A 625 -17.35 12.62 49.64
CA ARG A 625 -16.28 13.21 50.47
C ARG A 625 -15.13 13.66 49.56
N LEU A 626 -14.96 14.98 49.46
CA LEU A 626 -13.87 15.67 48.77
C LEU A 626 -12.60 15.74 49.63
N LEU A 627 -11.46 15.86 48.93
CA LEU A 627 -10.09 16.26 49.32
C LEU A 627 -9.04 15.13 49.45
N GLU A 628 -8.59 14.59 48.31
CA GLU A 628 -7.29 13.88 48.22
C GLU A 628 -6.42 14.26 46.99
N TYR A 629 -6.81 15.22 46.13
CA TYR A 629 -6.12 15.46 44.84
C TYR A 629 -5.67 16.91 44.56
N ASP A 630 -5.64 17.78 45.57
CA ASP A 630 -5.00 19.09 45.45
C ASP A 630 -3.53 18.98 45.89
N LEU A 631 -2.65 18.75 44.91
CA LEU A 631 -1.22 18.49 45.15
C LEU A 631 -0.43 19.78 45.36
N ASN A 632 -1.00 20.94 45.01
CA ASN A 632 -0.34 22.23 45.12
C ASN A 632 -0.89 23.11 46.27
N GLY A 633 -2.01 22.72 46.87
CA GLY A 633 -2.63 23.34 48.05
C GLY A 633 -3.49 24.57 47.76
N ASP A 634 -3.96 24.75 46.52
CA ASP A 634 -4.77 25.91 46.09
C ASP A 634 -6.29 25.73 46.27
N ASN A 635 -6.72 24.61 46.86
CA ASN A 635 -8.09 24.17 47.07
C ASN A 635 -8.90 23.98 45.76
N THR A 636 -8.22 23.83 44.63
CA THR A 636 -8.78 23.49 43.33
C THR A 636 -8.06 22.27 42.75
N VAL A 637 -8.72 21.52 41.86
CA VAL A 637 -8.08 20.44 41.11
C VAL A 637 -8.02 20.89 39.65
N ASN A 638 -6.82 21.16 39.15
CA ASN A 638 -6.64 21.74 37.82
C ASN A 638 -5.47 21.10 37.05
N ALA A 639 -5.22 21.55 35.82
CA ALA A 639 -4.19 20.98 34.95
C ALA A 639 -2.77 21.02 35.55
N VAL A 640 -2.51 21.91 36.52
CA VAL A 640 -1.23 21.98 37.23
C VAL A 640 -1.05 20.79 38.17
N ASP A 641 -2.12 20.31 38.81
CA ASP A 641 -2.09 19.10 39.65
C ASP A 641 -1.84 17.84 38.79
N LEU A 642 -2.38 17.82 37.57
CA LEU A 642 -2.17 16.74 36.60
C LEU A 642 -0.71 16.67 36.12
N VAL A 643 -0.11 17.83 35.84
CA VAL A 643 1.31 17.92 35.45
C VAL A 643 2.22 17.52 36.61
N MET A 644 1.92 17.96 37.84
CA MET A 644 2.66 17.56 39.03
C MET A 644 2.58 16.04 39.30
N HIS A 645 1.44 15.42 38.99
CA HIS A 645 1.29 13.96 39.09
C HIS A 645 2.11 13.21 38.02
N LEU A 646 2.08 13.67 36.76
CA LEU A 646 2.84 13.06 35.66
C LEU A 646 4.36 13.12 35.87
N PHE A 647 4.89 14.21 36.44
CA PHE A 647 6.32 14.30 36.79
C PHE A 647 6.71 13.41 37.98
N ASN A 648 5.78 13.09 38.89
CA ASN A 648 6.05 12.18 40.01
C ASN A 648 6.08 10.70 39.56
N ILE A 649 5.38 10.35 38.47
CA ILE A 649 5.33 8.99 37.91
C ILE A 649 6.65 8.58 37.24
N GLU A 650 7.54 9.51 36.88
CA GLU A 650 8.90 9.16 36.41
C GLU A 650 9.84 8.67 37.54
N SER A 651 9.37 8.58 38.79
CA SER A 651 10.20 8.14 39.92
C SER A 651 9.79 6.83 40.60
N GLU A 652 8.58 6.29 40.40
CA GLU A 652 8.18 5.03 41.04
C GLU A 652 7.31 4.14 40.13
N THR A 653 7.73 2.87 40.03
CA THR A 653 7.10 1.80 39.26
C THR A 653 5.79 1.28 39.89
N SER A 654 4.98 0.62 39.05
CA SER A 654 3.96 -0.42 39.30
C SER A 654 2.48 -0.01 39.50
N GLU A 655 1.65 -0.58 38.62
CA GLU A 655 0.21 -0.93 38.73
C GLU A 655 -0.77 0.10 39.28
N VAL A 656 -1.57 0.75 38.41
CA VAL A 656 -3.00 1.06 38.67
C VAL A 656 -3.75 1.17 37.33
N GLU A 657 -4.77 0.32 37.12
CA GLU A 657 -5.84 0.55 36.12
C GLU A 657 -6.82 1.60 36.62
N THR A 658 -7.17 2.61 35.82
CA THR A 658 -8.35 3.46 36.10
C THR A 658 -9.04 3.86 34.81
N VAL A 659 -10.31 3.45 34.69
CA VAL A 659 -11.24 3.82 33.60
C VAL A 659 -11.91 5.15 33.96
N PHE A 660 -11.90 6.12 33.05
CA PHE A 660 -12.68 7.36 33.16
C PHE A 660 -13.67 7.49 32.01
N ASP A 661 -14.93 7.74 32.36
CA ASP A 661 -16.02 8.11 31.45
C ASP A 661 -16.41 9.56 31.76
N PHE A 662 -16.47 10.44 30.74
CA PHE A 662 -16.76 11.88 30.94
C PHE A 662 -17.98 12.31 30.12
N SER A 663 -19.04 12.77 30.80
CA SER A 663 -20.08 13.63 30.22
C SER A 663 -19.84 15.08 30.66
N LEU A 664 -19.69 16.00 29.71
CA LEU A 664 -19.53 17.44 29.96
C LEU A 664 -20.85 18.18 29.69
N ASP A 665 -21.47 18.69 30.76
CA ASP A 665 -22.57 19.65 30.69
C ASP A 665 -22.03 21.08 30.80
N TRP A 666 -22.36 21.92 29.82
CA TRP A 666 -21.82 23.28 29.68
C TRP A 666 -22.81 24.32 30.21
N GLN A 667 -22.47 25.04 31.28
CA GLN A 667 -23.16 26.28 31.67
C GLN A 667 -22.21 27.47 31.59
N HIS A 668 -22.63 28.47 30.80
CA HIS A 668 -21.95 29.76 30.66
C HIS A 668 -22.69 30.82 31.49
N GLU A 669 -22.05 31.33 32.53
CA GLU A 669 -22.41 32.62 33.14
C GLU A 669 -21.42 33.70 32.72
N ARG A 670 -21.99 34.83 32.32
CA ARG A 670 -21.30 36.05 31.86
C ARG A 670 -20.74 36.82 33.05
N GLN A 671 -19.55 37.40 32.86
CA GLN A 671 -19.11 38.74 33.31
C GLN A 671 -17.66 38.90 32.79
N GLY A 672 -17.22 39.94 32.10
CA GLY A 672 -17.74 41.30 31.95
C GLY A 672 -16.61 42.28 32.24
N GLN A 673 -15.71 42.53 31.28
CA GLN A 673 -15.18 43.83 30.88
C GLN A 673 -14.27 43.71 29.65
#